data_AF-A0A9P5VIZ3-F1
#
_entry.id   AF-A0A9P5VIZ3-F1
#
_cell.length_a   1.000
_cell.length_b   1.000
_cell.length_c   1.000
_cell.angle_alpha   90.00
_cell.angle_beta   90.00
_cell.angle_gamma   90.00
#
_symmetry.space_group_name_H-M   'P 1'
#
loop_
_entity.id
_entity.type
_entity.pdbx_description
1 polymer ?
#
loop_
_entity_poly.entity_id
_entity_poly.type
_entity_poly.pdbx_seq_one_letter_code
_entity_poly.pdbx_strand_id
1 'polypeptide(L)'
;MHKSLVLLLAVYSSVAVAVTNNVYICNNKKSKSQVFSAVDTRFCACVKNTQTGFIKGVNDDDIKLISSSDCTGSYQKLGPNSEAKNTQWVNSFSYGKSAVAAQPSQMVQGIPAVNPVNQPWIWPLPQNWERGSNTVRVSKSIRFEGKGARQPIVVKAIKRYQDLIFKKEDYPMIPYNWSTTDNKPSRSSLSTVVIDIKSTGDHLDMDTDESYTLTVPVSGKAVLQAETIYGALHGLETLSQLVQYYQERRSFYIPNAPWKISDFPKYKHRGILLDTSRHYYAVQDIEKIIDTLSWNKLNVFHWHMLDSTSFPYVSKKYPELAAKGAYTPRHVYTARDITNIVQYAKERGVRVIPEMEAPGHSTAWGYGIPEIASCLNTQPYFGYTIQPPAGQLNIAHPKTKEVIYSLIDEWAELFSDSFFHAAGDEVIMKCWAEDPYITNHLQQTNQTLIQLFENFVLDMEDHVRQKNKTVMVWQEMLLEYNFTLPKDTVIQVWIGSEGVKEVTEKGYRTIVSAQNFWYLDLGFGRPRSNPYPEVQGAGFNHWNRVYSYDMRANLTTAESDLILGAEATMWGELADPNNVEDRLWPRAAAFAERLWSGYENPKGEALVSADAILRLLPWREHLVLRGVRAGPLNQGFCTRNPLDCFQPLNPNK
;
A
#
# COMPACT_ATOMS: atom_id res chain seq x y z
N MET A 1 6.17 -28.57 -49.02
CA MET A 1 6.58 -28.06 -50.35
C MET A 1 6.50 -26.54 -50.30
N HIS A 2 7.64 -25.87 -50.46
CA HIS A 2 7.73 -24.43 -50.66
C HIS A 2 7.02 -24.02 -51.96
N LYS A 3 6.34 -22.87 -51.94
CA LYS A 3 6.18 -22.01 -53.11
C LYS A 3 6.24 -20.52 -52.73
N SER A 4 7.30 -19.87 -53.18
CA SER A 4 7.38 -18.47 -53.62
C SER A 4 6.64 -18.34 -54.98
N LEU A 5 6.23 -17.20 -55.57
CA LEU A 5 6.52 -15.77 -55.47
C LEU A 5 5.52 -15.01 -56.41
N VAL A 6 5.60 -13.66 -56.43
CA VAL A 6 5.12 -12.63 -57.41
C VAL A 6 3.80 -11.94 -56.98
N LEU A 7 3.67 -10.65 -56.58
CA LEU A 7 4.34 -9.32 -56.74
C LEU A 7 3.88 -8.46 -57.93
N LEU A 8 3.34 -7.24 -57.65
CA LEU A 8 3.59 -5.91 -58.29
C LEU A 8 2.55 -4.84 -57.79
N LEU A 9 2.95 -3.80 -57.03
CA LEU A 9 3.34 -2.39 -57.40
C LEU A 9 2.14 -1.40 -57.36
N ALA A 10 2.15 -0.15 -56.83
CA ALA A 10 3.15 0.82 -56.33
C ALA A 10 2.42 1.80 -55.34
N VAL A 11 3.00 2.57 -54.39
CA VAL A 11 3.91 3.73 -54.51
C VAL A 11 4.37 4.16 -53.08
N TYR A 12 5.68 4.40 -52.92
CA TYR A 12 6.49 5.00 -51.82
C TYR A 12 6.27 4.52 -50.36
N SER A 13 7.16 3.61 -49.95
CA SER A 13 7.03 2.59 -48.89
C SER A 13 7.28 3.03 -47.44
N SER A 14 6.31 2.69 -46.60
CA SER A 14 6.33 2.72 -45.14
C SER A 14 6.75 1.35 -44.52
N VAL A 15 7.38 1.41 -43.33
CA VAL A 15 7.18 0.59 -42.10
C VAL A 15 7.20 -0.97 -42.16
N ALA A 16 8.06 -1.60 -41.33
CA ALA A 16 7.67 -2.57 -40.28
C ALA A 16 8.87 -3.18 -39.53
N VAL A 17 8.72 -3.36 -38.21
CA VAL A 17 9.61 -4.08 -37.28
C VAL A 17 9.13 -5.53 -37.16
N ALA A 18 10.01 -6.52 -37.30
CA ALA A 18 9.91 -7.81 -36.59
C ALA A 18 11.20 -8.65 -36.71
N VAL A 19 11.63 -9.17 -35.57
CA VAL A 19 12.77 -10.06 -35.34
C VAL A 19 12.46 -11.47 -35.83
N THR A 20 13.25 -12.02 -36.75
CA THR A 20 13.44 -13.49 -36.87
C THR A 20 14.86 -13.83 -37.35
N ASN A 21 15.41 -14.88 -36.76
CA ASN A 21 16.80 -15.36 -36.87
C ASN A 21 17.25 -15.65 -38.31
N ASN A 22 17.96 -14.74 -38.98
CA ASN A 22 19.04 -15.03 -39.93
C ASN A 22 19.65 -13.71 -40.46
N VAL A 23 20.98 -13.54 -40.33
CA VAL A 23 21.73 -12.46 -40.97
C VAL A 23 22.41 -13.05 -42.22
N TYR A 24 22.20 -12.45 -43.39
CA TYR A 24 22.92 -12.81 -44.61
C TYR A 24 24.11 -11.85 -44.78
N ILE A 25 25.32 -12.40 -44.94
CA ILE A 25 26.53 -11.65 -45.29
C ILE A 25 26.97 -12.11 -46.68
N CYS A 26 26.98 -11.21 -47.66
CA CYS A 26 27.63 -11.43 -48.95
C CYS A 26 29.12 -11.12 -48.80
N ASN A 27 30.00 -12.08 -49.13
CA ASN A 27 31.41 -11.77 -49.34
C ASN A 27 31.76 -11.95 -50.82
N ASN A 28 32.38 -10.92 -51.37
CA ASN A 28 32.70 -10.78 -52.77
C ASN A 28 34.03 -11.51 -53.05
N LYS A 29 33.97 -12.83 -53.33
CA LYS A 29 34.90 -13.57 -54.21
C LYS A 29 34.50 -15.05 -54.32
N LYS A 30 34.02 -15.41 -55.52
CA LYS A 30 33.93 -16.76 -56.12
C LYS A 30 33.32 -17.90 -55.27
N SER A 31 32.05 -18.17 -55.59
CA SER A 31 31.37 -19.48 -55.58
C SER A 31 31.34 -20.30 -54.29
N LYS A 32 30.38 -19.97 -53.41
CA LYS A 32 29.35 -20.85 -52.80
C LYS A 32 28.80 -20.13 -51.56
N SER A 33 27.52 -19.78 -51.58
CA SER A 33 26.79 -19.27 -50.41
C SER A 33 26.64 -20.41 -49.39
N GLN A 34 27.19 -20.23 -48.19
CA GLN A 34 26.89 -21.08 -47.04
C GLN A 34 25.99 -20.30 -46.06
N VAL A 35 24.89 -20.94 -45.67
CA VAL A 35 23.96 -20.44 -44.63
C VAL A 35 24.49 -20.92 -43.29
N PHE A 36 24.73 -19.99 -42.35
CA PHE A 36 24.98 -20.33 -40.95
C PHE A 36 23.78 -19.94 -40.11
N SER A 37 23.17 -20.91 -39.42
CA SER A 37 22.21 -20.60 -38.34
C SER A 37 23.01 -20.23 -37.09
N ALA A 38 23.01 -18.95 -36.72
CA ALA A 38 23.73 -18.50 -35.54
C ALA A 38 22.90 -18.77 -34.27
N VAL A 39 23.33 -19.76 -33.49
CA VAL A 39 23.14 -19.76 -32.04
C VAL A 39 24.51 -19.34 -31.47
N ASP A 40 24.56 -18.20 -30.80
CA ASP A 40 25.71 -17.68 -30.02
C ASP A 40 27.00 -17.22 -30.73
N THR A 41 26.92 -16.19 -31.59
CA THR A 41 28.09 -15.31 -31.82
C THR A 41 27.69 -13.84 -31.99
N ARG A 42 28.28 -12.96 -31.16
CA ARG A 42 28.16 -11.49 -31.19
C ARG A 42 29.15 -10.90 -32.20
N PHE A 43 28.74 -9.91 -32.98
CA PHE A 43 29.63 -9.11 -33.83
C PHE A 43 29.69 -7.66 -33.31
N CYS A 44 30.88 -7.07 -33.31
CA CYS A 44 31.08 -5.63 -33.19
C CYS A 44 31.54 -5.09 -34.55
N ALA A 45 30.94 -4.00 -35.02
CA ALA A 45 31.40 -3.26 -36.18
C ALA A 45 31.94 -1.90 -35.73
N CYS A 46 33.16 -1.56 -36.14
CA CYS A 46 33.75 -0.25 -35.89
C CYS A 46 33.72 0.54 -37.20
N VAL A 47 33.02 1.67 -37.23
CA VAL A 47 32.95 2.55 -38.41
C VAL A 47 33.89 3.73 -38.20
N LYS A 48 34.86 3.91 -39.09
CA LYS A 48 35.77 5.06 -39.05
C LYS A 48 35.11 6.20 -39.80
N ASN A 49 34.56 7.19 -39.10
CA ASN A 49 34.09 8.40 -39.77
C ASN A 49 35.30 9.25 -40.21
N THR A 50 35.49 9.42 -41.52
CA THR A 50 36.55 10.27 -42.08
C THR A 50 36.04 11.59 -42.66
N GLN A 51 34.76 11.97 -42.47
CA GLN A 51 34.24 13.23 -42.98
C GLN A 51 33.55 14.07 -41.89
N THR A 52 33.91 15.35 -41.84
CA THR A 52 33.26 16.36 -40.99
C THR A 52 32.00 16.89 -41.68
N GLY A 53 30.81 16.48 -41.21
CA GLY A 53 29.50 16.96 -41.69
C GLY A 53 28.33 15.97 -41.44
N PHE A 54 27.08 16.41 -41.64
CA PHE A 54 25.88 15.56 -41.48
C PHE A 54 25.88 14.38 -42.48
N ILE A 55 25.76 13.15 -41.98
CA ILE A 55 25.86 11.92 -42.79
C ILE A 55 24.50 11.62 -43.46
N LYS A 56 24.48 11.59 -44.80
CA LYS A 56 23.41 10.99 -45.62
C LYS A 56 24.03 9.81 -46.39
N GLY A 57 23.70 8.59 -45.98
CA GLY A 57 24.16 7.34 -46.61
C GLY A 57 25.59 6.94 -46.21
N VAL A 58 25.77 5.68 -45.81
CA VAL A 58 27.08 5.06 -45.55
C VAL A 58 27.33 4.06 -46.67
N ASN A 59 28.49 4.12 -47.34
CA ASN A 59 28.87 3.14 -48.36
C ASN A 59 29.54 1.91 -47.71
N ASP A 60 29.38 0.74 -48.35
CA ASP A 60 29.84 -0.56 -47.81
C ASP A 60 31.37 -0.64 -47.59
N ASP A 61 32.16 0.18 -48.30
CA ASP A 61 33.62 0.20 -48.18
C ASP A 61 34.13 0.87 -46.88
N ASP A 62 33.27 1.57 -46.13
CA ASP A 62 33.63 2.28 -44.89
C ASP A 62 33.52 1.41 -43.63
N ILE A 63 33.11 0.14 -43.76
CA ILE A 63 32.93 -0.80 -42.65
C ILE A 63 34.08 -1.82 -42.65
N LYS A 64 34.91 -1.81 -41.59
CA LYS A 64 35.90 -2.87 -41.35
C LYS A 64 35.65 -3.57 -40.02
N LEU A 65 35.73 -4.89 -40.05
CA LEU A 65 35.72 -5.75 -38.85
C LEU A 65 37.14 -5.81 -38.27
N ILE A 66 37.29 -5.47 -37.00
CA ILE A 66 38.57 -5.50 -36.27
C ILE A 66 38.37 -6.29 -34.97
N SER A 67 39.38 -7.03 -34.50
CA SER A 67 39.29 -7.81 -33.26
C SER A 67 39.26 -6.92 -32.02
N SER A 68 38.54 -7.38 -30.98
CA SER A 68 38.27 -6.61 -29.76
C SER A 68 39.50 -6.16 -28.96
N SER A 69 40.67 -6.74 -29.23
CA SER A 69 41.96 -6.35 -28.63
C SER A 69 42.43 -4.95 -29.01
N ASP A 70 41.94 -4.41 -30.13
CA ASP A 70 42.51 -3.19 -30.73
C ASP A 70 41.73 -1.91 -30.37
N CYS A 71 40.72 -2.02 -29.49
CA CYS A 71 39.93 -0.90 -29.00
C CYS A 71 40.49 -0.34 -27.68
N THR A 72 41.49 0.54 -27.75
CA THR A 72 42.04 1.24 -26.57
C THR A 72 41.81 2.75 -26.67
N GLY A 73 40.89 3.32 -25.87
CA GLY A 73 40.62 4.75 -25.81
C GLY A 73 39.65 5.15 -24.68
N SER A 74 39.74 6.41 -24.22
CA SER A 74 38.90 6.98 -23.15
C SER A 74 37.50 7.41 -23.65
N TYR A 75 36.52 7.32 -22.76
CA TYR A 75 35.09 7.47 -23.06
C TYR A 75 34.61 8.92 -22.85
N GLN A 76 33.82 9.46 -23.77
CA GLN A 76 33.09 10.71 -23.57
C GLN A 76 31.65 10.59 -24.11
N LYS A 77 30.67 11.05 -23.32
CA LYS A 77 29.26 11.09 -23.71
C LYS A 77 29.01 12.39 -24.49
N LEU A 78 28.73 12.29 -25.80
CA LEU A 78 28.37 13.46 -26.62
C LEU A 78 26.88 13.79 -26.43
N GLY A 79 26.58 15.07 -26.20
CA GLY A 79 25.21 15.61 -26.11
C GLY A 79 24.66 15.99 -27.49
N PRO A 80 23.39 16.43 -27.58
CA PRO A 80 22.69 16.62 -28.85
C PRO A 80 23.30 17.64 -29.82
N ASN A 81 24.21 18.52 -29.37
CA ASN A 81 24.80 19.61 -30.17
C ASN A 81 26.32 19.77 -29.97
N SER A 82 27.06 18.70 -29.69
CA SER A 82 28.54 18.77 -29.59
C SER A 82 29.24 18.56 -30.94
N GLU A 83 30.09 19.50 -31.36
CA GLU A 83 31.04 19.33 -32.46
C GLU A 83 32.20 18.42 -32.04
N ALA A 84 32.34 17.27 -32.72
CA ALA A 84 33.46 16.36 -32.49
C ALA A 84 34.72 16.88 -33.21
N LYS A 85 35.64 17.48 -32.45
CA LYS A 85 37.01 17.70 -32.93
C LYS A 85 37.88 16.51 -32.53
N ASN A 86 38.46 15.87 -33.55
CA ASN A 86 39.31 14.68 -33.56
C ASN A 86 38.63 13.31 -33.38
N THR A 87 38.97 12.42 -34.33
CA THR A 87 38.59 11.01 -34.47
C THR A 87 38.41 10.27 -33.15
N GLN A 88 37.18 9.82 -32.85
CA GLN A 88 36.89 8.86 -31.80
C GLN A 88 35.84 7.83 -32.25
N TRP A 89 36.06 6.58 -31.84
CA TRP A 89 35.20 5.42 -32.09
C TRP A 89 34.04 5.38 -31.09
N VAL A 90 32.83 5.02 -31.54
CA VAL A 90 31.64 4.92 -30.68
C VAL A 90 31.09 3.49 -30.74
N ASN A 91 30.90 2.84 -29.58
CA ASN A 91 30.22 1.55 -29.46
C ASN A 91 28.87 1.70 -28.74
N SER A 92 27.86 0.97 -29.21
CA SER A 92 26.54 0.81 -28.59
C SER A 92 26.46 -0.47 -27.75
N PHE A 93 25.56 -0.46 -26.75
CA PHE A 93 25.41 -1.47 -25.70
C PHE A 93 24.90 -2.84 -26.19
N SER A 94 25.39 -3.93 -25.58
CA SER A 94 24.68 -5.21 -25.53
C SER A 94 24.69 -5.80 -24.12
N TYR A 95 23.52 -6.27 -23.68
CA TYR A 95 23.32 -7.08 -22.48
C TYR A 95 23.86 -8.49 -22.71
N GLY A 96 24.72 -8.99 -21.82
CA GLY A 96 25.21 -10.36 -21.90
C GLY A 96 25.88 -10.81 -20.61
N LYS A 97 25.41 -11.96 -20.10
CA LYS A 97 25.99 -12.77 -19.02
C LYS A 97 27.49 -12.97 -19.23
N SER A 98 28.28 -12.69 -18.19
CA SER A 98 29.69 -13.06 -18.11
C SER A 98 29.83 -14.31 -17.26
N ALA A 99 30.14 -15.44 -17.92
CA ALA A 99 30.97 -16.48 -17.33
C ALA A 99 32.42 -16.06 -17.56
N VAL A 100 32.92 -15.18 -16.70
CA VAL A 100 34.35 -14.94 -16.55
C VAL A 100 34.79 -15.90 -15.43
N ALA A 101 35.79 -16.72 -15.69
CA ALA A 101 36.54 -17.39 -14.62
C ALA A 101 36.96 -16.27 -13.67
N ALA A 102 36.28 -16.20 -12.52
CA ALA A 102 36.41 -15.09 -11.60
C ALA A 102 37.88 -15.03 -11.17
N GLN A 103 38.63 -14.08 -11.73
CA GLN A 103 39.47 -13.23 -10.89
C GLN A 103 38.63 -12.98 -9.65
N PRO A 104 39.09 -13.33 -8.42
CA PRO A 104 38.31 -13.04 -7.24
C PRO A 104 37.93 -11.60 -7.41
N SER A 105 36.61 -11.35 -7.52
CA SER A 105 36.06 -10.01 -7.62
C SER A 105 36.91 -9.17 -6.71
N GLN A 106 37.42 -8.02 -7.16
CA GLN A 106 37.90 -7.02 -6.21
C GLN A 106 36.77 -6.84 -5.20
N MET A 107 36.85 -7.62 -4.13
CA MET A 107 36.00 -7.56 -2.97
C MET A 107 36.40 -6.21 -2.46
N VAL A 108 35.50 -5.24 -2.63
CA VAL A 108 35.68 -3.91 -2.11
C VAL A 108 36.05 -4.09 -0.64
N GLN A 109 37.30 -3.78 -0.34
CA GLN A 109 37.87 -3.92 0.97
C GLN A 109 37.25 -2.84 1.87
N GLY A 110 36.81 -3.24 3.07
CA GLY A 110 36.78 -2.40 4.26
C GLY A 110 35.64 -1.39 4.37
N ILE A 111 34.65 -1.71 5.20
CA ILE A 111 33.47 -0.91 5.53
C ILE A 111 33.71 -0.14 6.85
N PRO A 112 33.24 1.11 7.01
CA PRO A 112 33.07 1.70 8.35
C PRO A 112 31.95 0.99 9.13
N ALA A 113 32.23 0.66 10.39
CA ALA A 113 31.42 -0.23 11.22
C ALA A 113 30.08 0.33 11.75
N VAL A 114 29.53 1.41 11.16
CA VAL A 114 28.53 2.26 11.84
C VAL A 114 27.32 2.53 10.96
N ASN A 115 26.15 2.03 11.37
CA ASN A 115 24.87 2.64 10.98
C ASN A 115 24.86 4.05 11.59
N PRO A 116 24.93 5.14 10.79
CA PRO A 116 25.03 6.49 11.34
C PRO A 116 23.81 6.90 12.18
N VAL A 117 22.67 6.25 11.97
CA VAL A 117 21.40 6.52 12.66
C VAL A 117 21.20 5.60 13.88
N ASN A 118 22.05 4.59 14.06
CA ASN A 118 21.99 3.60 15.15
C ASN A 118 20.68 2.80 15.30
N GLN A 119 19.63 3.03 14.49
CA GLN A 119 18.36 2.30 14.55
C GLN A 119 18.44 0.84 14.00
N PRO A 120 17.54 -0.07 14.42
CA PRO A 120 17.37 -1.40 13.86
C PRO A 120 16.60 -1.32 12.54
N TRP A 121 16.75 -2.33 11.68
CA TRP A 121 16.11 -2.32 10.35
C TRP A 121 14.76 -3.01 10.45
N ILE A 122 13.93 -2.43 11.30
CA ILE A 122 12.61 -2.93 11.61
C ILE A 122 11.64 -1.83 11.20
N TRP A 123 10.54 -2.25 10.59
CA TRP A 123 9.45 -1.39 10.20
C TRP A 123 8.10 -2.01 10.65
N PRO A 124 7.25 -1.28 11.39
CA PRO A 124 7.55 -0.06 12.13
C PRO A 124 8.68 -0.20 13.15
N LEU A 125 9.35 0.91 13.49
CA LEU A 125 10.37 0.96 14.53
C LEU A 125 9.77 0.58 15.91
N PRO A 126 10.32 -0.40 16.65
CA PRO A 126 9.80 -0.75 17.97
C PRO A 126 9.94 0.38 18.99
N GLN A 127 9.03 0.44 19.96
CA GLN A 127 9.08 1.42 21.06
C GLN A 127 10.40 1.34 21.83
N ASN A 128 10.77 0.16 22.30
CA ASN A 128 12.02 -0.06 23.02
C ASN A 128 12.78 -1.26 22.45
N TRP A 129 14.07 -1.09 22.24
CA TRP A 129 14.93 -2.16 21.75
C TRP A 129 16.37 -1.99 22.24
N GLU A 130 17.01 -3.12 22.52
CA GLU A 130 18.44 -3.27 22.77
C GLU A 130 18.98 -4.34 21.82
N ARG A 131 20.21 -4.15 21.34
CA ARG A 131 20.90 -5.11 20.49
C ARG A 131 22.37 -5.21 20.85
N GLY A 132 22.96 -6.37 20.60
CA GLY A 132 24.40 -6.59 20.70
C GLY A 132 25.11 -6.46 19.36
N SER A 133 26.21 -7.18 19.24
CA SER A 133 27.10 -7.19 18.06
C SER A 133 27.47 -8.61 17.62
N ASN A 134 26.66 -9.62 17.96
CA ASN A 134 26.88 -11.00 17.53
C ASN A 134 25.93 -11.38 16.39
N THR A 135 26.39 -12.26 15.51
CA THR A 135 25.53 -12.82 14.46
C THR A 135 25.14 -14.27 14.80
N VAL A 136 23.85 -14.57 14.90
CA VAL A 136 23.33 -15.89 15.29
C VAL A 136 22.79 -16.61 14.06
N ARG A 137 23.22 -17.85 13.83
CA ARG A 137 22.67 -18.67 12.74
C ARG A 137 21.25 -19.11 13.09
N VAL A 138 20.33 -19.12 12.12
CA VAL A 138 18.95 -19.61 12.30
C VAL A 138 18.80 -20.96 11.60
N SER A 139 18.29 -21.96 12.32
CA SER A 139 17.98 -23.27 11.74
C SER A 139 16.76 -23.17 10.83
N LYS A 140 16.81 -23.81 9.66
CA LYS A 140 15.61 -23.94 8.79
C LYS A 140 14.54 -24.83 9.41
N SER A 141 14.93 -25.69 10.35
CA SER A 141 14.03 -26.54 11.13
C SER A 141 13.72 -25.91 12.49
N ILE A 142 13.64 -24.56 12.55
CA ILE A 142 13.28 -23.85 13.78
C ILE A 142 11.92 -24.34 14.29
N ARG A 143 11.86 -24.67 15.57
CA ARG A 143 10.65 -25.16 16.24
C ARG A 143 10.02 -24.05 17.05
N PHE A 144 8.70 -24.01 17.05
CA PHE A 144 7.91 -23.13 17.90
C PHE A 144 7.25 -23.96 19.00
N GLU A 145 7.46 -23.56 20.25
CA GLU A 145 6.91 -24.23 21.43
C GLU A 145 6.29 -23.21 22.39
N GLY A 146 5.74 -23.68 23.53
CA GLY A 146 5.02 -22.82 24.48
C GLY A 146 3.50 -22.88 24.32
N LYS A 147 2.79 -22.26 25.26
CA LYS A 147 1.31 -22.26 25.29
C LYS A 147 0.72 -21.48 24.10
N GLY A 148 1.39 -20.39 23.70
CA GLY A 148 0.98 -19.55 22.59
C GLY A 148 1.13 -20.24 21.24
N ALA A 149 2.21 -20.99 21.04
CA ALA A 149 2.47 -21.72 19.80
C ALA A 149 1.44 -22.82 19.47
N ARG A 150 0.55 -23.15 20.41
CA ARG A 150 -0.54 -24.14 20.22
C ARG A 150 -1.89 -23.51 19.91
N GLN A 151 -2.02 -22.18 19.97
CA GLN A 151 -3.29 -21.52 19.66
C GLN A 151 -3.58 -21.56 18.15
N PRO A 152 -4.82 -21.83 17.71
CA PRO A 152 -5.13 -22.03 16.28
C PRO A 152 -4.65 -20.89 15.37
N ILE A 153 -4.91 -19.63 15.74
CA ILE A 153 -4.50 -18.46 14.97
C ILE A 153 -2.96 -18.35 14.92
N VAL A 154 -2.30 -18.56 16.05
CA VAL A 154 -0.83 -18.49 16.15
C VAL A 154 -0.17 -19.63 15.36
N VAL A 155 -0.75 -20.84 15.34
CA VAL A 155 -0.27 -21.97 14.52
C VAL A 155 -0.30 -21.60 13.03
N LYS A 156 -1.40 -21.01 12.56
CA LYS A 156 -1.50 -20.52 11.19
C LYS A 156 -0.44 -19.44 10.92
N ALA A 157 -0.26 -18.50 11.85
CA ALA A 157 0.74 -17.45 11.72
C ALA A 157 2.18 -17.99 11.68
N ILE A 158 2.53 -18.96 12.54
CA ILE A 158 3.83 -19.63 12.52
C ILE A 158 4.11 -20.20 11.13
N LYS A 159 3.14 -20.92 10.55
CA LYS A 159 3.29 -21.49 9.20
C LYS A 159 3.53 -20.40 8.16
N ARG A 160 2.70 -19.34 8.15
CA ARG A 160 2.88 -18.21 7.22
C ARG A 160 4.27 -17.58 7.36
N TYR A 161 4.71 -17.29 8.58
CA TYR A 161 6.02 -16.66 8.80
C TYR A 161 7.18 -17.60 8.47
N GLN A 162 7.07 -18.90 8.68
CA GLN A 162 8.07 -19.85 8.19
C GLN A 162 8.19 -19.80 6.66
N ASP A 163 7.06 -19.74 5.95
CA ASP A 163 7.02 -19.63 4.49
C ASP A 163 7.64 -18.30 4.01
N LEU A 164 7.39 -17.19 4.71
CA LEU A 164 7.98 -15.89 4.41
C LEU A 164 9.48 -15.82 4.72
N ILE A 165 9.92 -16.33 5.88
CA ILE A 165 11.31 -16.25 6.35
C ILE A 165 12.23 -17.15 5.52
N PHE A 166 11.79 -18.37 5.20
CA PHE A 166 12.67 -19.39 4.61
C PHE A 166 12.54 -19.55 3.09
N LYS A 167 11.86 -18.62 2.41
CA LYS A 167 11.79 -18.56 0.94
C LYS A 167 13.20 -18.43 0.36
N LYS A 168 13.58 -19.34 -0.55
CA LYS A 168 14.87 -19.31 -1.26
C LYS A 168 14.77 -18.34 -2.43
N GLU A 169 14.77 -17.05 -2.14
CA GLU A 169 14.85 -16.02 -3.18
C GLU A 169 16.10 -15.19 -2.98
N ASP A 170 16.55 -14.53 -4.05
CA ASP A 170 17.60 -13.53 -3.95
C ASP A 170 17.16 -12.51 -2.89
N TYR A 171 18.05 -12.28 -1.93
CA TYR A 171 17.84 -11.37 -0.82
C TYR A 171 17.35 -10.01 -1.35
N PRO A 172 16.54 -9.23 -0.60
CA PRO A 172 16.08 -7.94 -1.10
C PRO A 172 17.30 -7.12 -1.47
N MET A 173 17.16 -6.14 -2.36
CA MET A 173 18.22 -5.18 -2.69
C MET A 173 18.61 -4.41 -1.41
N ILE A 174 19.36 -5.06 -0.53
CA ILE A 174 19.86 -4.52 0.70
C ILE A 174 21.04 -3.64 0.31
N PRO A 175 21.12 -2.43 0.89
CA PRO A 175 22.27 -1.58 0.77
C PRO A 175 23.60 -2.36 0.74
N TYR A 176 24.35 -2.20 -0.34
CA TYR A 176 25.75 -2.56 -0.41
C TYR A 176 26.45 -1.94 0.81
N ASN A 177 27.36 -2.69 1.43
CA ASN A 177 28.05 -2.29 2.66
C ASN A 177 27.23 -2.27 3.97
N TRP A 178 25.94 -2.60 3.96
CA TRP A 178 25.14 -2.69 5.18
C TRP A 178 24.97 -4.15 5.66
N SER A 179 25.78 -5.07 5.15
CA SER A 179 26.00 -6.35 5.83
C SER A 179 26.54 -6.04 7.23
N THR A 180 25.76 -6.41 8.25
CA THR A 180 26.08 -6.14 9.64
C THR A 180 27.51 -6.54 9.95
N THR A 181 28.25 -5.62 10.55
CA THR A 181 29.71 -5.55 10.70
C THR A 181 30.34 -6.63 11.61
N ASP A 182 29.67 -7.75 11.83
CA ASP A 182 30.00 -8.65 12.92
C ASP A 182 30.54 -10.00 12.41
N ASN A 183 31.86 -10.02 12.20
CA ASN A 183 32.65 -11.11 11.63
C ASN A 183 32.72 -12.41 12.45
N LYS A 184 31.96 -12.54 13.56
CA LYS A 184 31.94 -13.75 14.39
C LYS A 184 30.54 -14.37 14.41
N PRO A 185 30.19 -15.20 13.41
CA PRO A 185 29.02 -16.05 13.55
C PRO A 185 29.15 -16.89 14.83
N SER A 186 28.13 -16.83 15.67
CA SER A 186 28.02 -17.68 16.86
C SER A 186 28.17 -19.15 16.46
N ARG A 187 28.84 -19.94 17.32
CA ARG A 187 28.94 -21.40 17.13
C ARG A 187 27.58 -22.09 17.27
N SER A 188 26.63 -21.47 17.98
CA SER A 188 25.28 -22.00 18.18
C SER A 188 24.30 -21.46 17.14
N SER A 189 23.36 -22.31 16.74
CA SER A 189 22.20 -21.90 15.93
C SER A 189 20.96 -21.74 16.81
N LEU A 190 20.17 -20.70 16.54
CA LEU A 190 18.80 -20.59 17.03
C LEU A 190 17.94 -21.67 16.37
N SER A 191 17.45 -22.61 17.18
CA SER A 191 16.61 -23.73 16.71
C SER A 191 15.21 -23.75 17.33
N THR A 192 14.94 -22.88 18.31
CA THR A 192 13.68 -22.87 19.04
C THR A 192 13.25 -21.44 19.38
N VAL A 193 11.96 -21.16 19.16
CA VAL A 193 11.26 -19.97 19.66
C VAL A 193 10.17 -20.44 20.62
N VAL A 194 10.19 -19.95 21.85
CA VAL A 194 9.12 -20.15 22.81
C VAL A 194 8.13 -19.01 22.66
N ILE A 195 6.85 -19.31 22.42
CA ILE A 195 5.76 -18.33 22.37
C ILE A 195 4.87 -18.53 23.60
N ASP A 196 4.93 -17.57 24.51
CA ASP A 196 4.11 -17.55 25.72
C ASP A 196 3.11 -16.41 25.64
N ILE A 197 1.83 -16.77 25.74
CA ILE A 197 0.74 -15.80 25.82
C ILE A 197 -0.03 -16.01 27.12
N LYS A 198 -0.49 -14.91 27.73
CA LYS A 198 -1.28 -14.98 28.95
C LYS A 198 -2.74 -15.35 28.63
N SER A 199 -3.39 -14.53 27.80
CA SER A 199 -4.75 -14.77 27.31
C SER A 199 -4.75 -15.54 26.00
N THR A 200 -5.52 -16.63 25.96
CA THR A 200 -5.70 -17.46 24.77
C THR A 200 -6.97 -17.14 23.98
N GLY A 201 -7.77 -16.18 24.46
CA GLY A 201 -8.95 -15.72 23.75
C GLY A 201 -8.58 -15.09 22.41
N ASP A 202 -9.46 -15.20 21.43
CA ASP A 202 -9.28 -14.62 20.10
C ASP A 202 -10.19 -13.41 19.85
N HIS A 203 -10.80 -12.84 20.90
CA HIS A 203 -11.58 -11.62 20.75
C HIS A 203 -10.68 -10.48 20.24
N LEU A 204 -11.11 -9.83 19.17
CA LEU A 204 -10.39 -8.73 18.52
C LEU A 204 -11.31 -7.51 18.47
N ASP A 205 -10.87 -6.45 19.11
CA ASP A 205 -11.55 -5.16 19.22
C ASP A 205 -10.50 -4.04 19.34
N MET A 206 -10.96 -2.81 19.56
CA MET A 206 -10.07 -1.65 19.72
C MET A 206 -9.19 -1.72 20.99
N ASP A 207 -9.65 -2.41 22.05
CA ASP A 207 -8.96 -2.45 23.35
C ASP A 207 -8.06 -3.68 23.53
N THR A 208 -8.01 -4.53 22.52
CA THR A 208 -7.14 -5.70 22.44
C THR A 208 -5.68 -5.29 22.66
N ASP A 209 -5.03 -5.90 23.65
CA ASP A 209 -3.62 -5.64 23.94
C ASP A 209 -2.73 -6.25 22.84
N GLU A 210 -2.06 -5.38 22.09
CA GLU A 210 -1.17 -5.71 20.97
C GLU A 210 0.32 -5.70 21.37
N SER A 211 0.64 -5.58 22.66
CA SER A 211 2.01 -5.51 23.16
C SER A 211 2.71 -6.87 23.17
N TYR A 212 4.02 -6.84 23.01
CA TYR A 212 4.86 -8.02 23.11
C TYR A 212 6.29 -7.69 23.54
N THR A 213 6.99 -8.71 24.04
CA THR A 213 8.44 -8.71 24.21
C THR A 213 9.07 -9.81 23.39
N LEU A 214 10.19 -9.53 22.72
CA LEU A 214 10.95 -10.49 21.94
C LEU A 214 12.42 -10.47 22.40
N THR A 215 12.89 -11.61 22.90
CA THR A 215 14.29 -11.81 23.27
C THR A 215 14.93 -12.84 22.35
N VAL A 216 16.02 -12.46 21.68
CA VAL A 216 16.82 -13.36 20.84
C VAL A 216 18.24 -13.43 21.39
N PRO A 217 18.63 -14.49 22.12
CA PRO A 217 19.96 -14.58 22.70
C PRO A 217 21.03 -15.00 21.67
N VAL A 218 22.30 -14.88 22.04
CA VAL A 218 23.44 -15.37 21.22
C VAL A 218 23.48 -16.90 21.13
N SER A 219 22.93 -17.57 22.15
CA SER A 219 22.80 -19.03 22.25
C SER A 219 21.55 -19.39 23.05
N GLY A 220 20.96 -20.57 22.80
CA GLY A 220 19.74 -21.02 23.47
C GLY A 220 18.47 -20.78 22.65
N LYS A 221 17.37 -20.46 23.34
CA LYS A 221 16.03 -20.30 22.75
C LYS A 221 15.65 -18.82 22.69
N ALA A 222 15.02 -18.40 21.59
CA ALA A 222 14.34 -17.11 21.56
C ALA A 222 13.02 -17.21 22.33
N VAL A 223 12.58 -16.11 22.92
CA VAL A 223 11.33 -16.05 23.70
C VAL A 223 10.51 -14.87 23.21
N LEU A 224 9.28 -15.14 22.81
CA LEU A 224 8.25 -14.17 22.46
C LEU A 224 7.14 -14.24 23.51
N GLN A 225 6.95 -13.16 24.26
CA GLN A 225 5.89 -13.06 25.27
C GLN A 225 4.88 -11.99 24.86
N ALA A 226 3.59 -12.26 25.03
CA ALA A 226 2.54 -11.29 24.75
C ALA A 226 1.35 -11.47 25.71
N GLU A 227 0.53 -10.42 25.87
CA GLU A 227 -0.71 -10.51 26.64
C GLU A 227 -1.74 -11.36 25.89
N THR A 228 -1.93 -11.08 24.59
CA THR A 228 -2.89 -11.77 23.72
C THR A 228 -2.21 -12.49 22.56
N ILE A 229 -3.00 -13.26 21.80
CA ILE A 229 -2.53 -13.83 20.53
C ILE A 229 -2.08 -12.75 19.52
N TYR A 230 -2.64 -11.53 19.58
CA TYR A 230 -2.40 -10.47 18.60
C TYR A 230 -1.05 -9.79 18.82
N GLY A 231 -0.65 -9.57 20.08
CA GLY A 231 0.73 -9.20 20.39
C GLY A 231 1.74 -10.23 19.90
N ALA A 232 1.41 -11.53 19.99
CA ALA A 232 2.28 -12.57 19.43
C ALA A 232 2.34 -12.53 17.89
N LEU A 233 1.26 -12.17 17.18
CA LEU A 233 1.31 -11.97 15.72
C LEU A 233 2.28 -10.84 15.34
N HIS A 234 2.24 -9.72 16.06
CA HIS A 234 3.16 -8.59 15.85
C HIS A 234 4.61 -8.95 16.16
N GLY A 235 4.85 -9.70 17.23
CA GLY A 235 6.18 -10.18 17.57
C GLY A 235 6.74 -11.19 16.56
N LEU A 236 5.89 -12.01 15.93
CA LEU A 236 6.30 -12.88 14.82
C LEU A 236 6.65 -12.08 13.56
N GLU A 237 5.92 -11.00 13.24
CA GLU A 237 6.30 -10.07 12.16
C GLU A 237 7.67 -9.49 12.42
N THR A 238 7.90 -8.95 13.62
CA THR A 238 9.20 -8.37 14.00
C THR A 238 10.32 -9.40 13.96
N LEU A 239 10.09 -10.63 14.44
CA LEU A 239 11.06 -11.72 14.30
C LEU A 239 11.38 -12.02 12.83
N SER A 240 10.38 -11.98 11.95
CA SER A 240 10.59 -12.23 10.52
C SER A 240 11.53 -11.21 9.86
N GLN A 241 11.49 -9.96 10.32
CA GLN A 241 12.35 -8.88 9.83
C GLN A 241 13.79 -8.98 10.36
N LEU A 242 14.00 -9.60 11.53
CA LEU A 242 15.32 -9.84 12.08
C LEU A 242 16.09 -10.93 11.32
N VAL A 243 15.40 -11.86 10.65
CA VAL A 243 16.03 -12.99 9.96
C VAL A 243 16.46 -12.58 8.56
N GLN A 244 17.74 -12.79 8.27
CA GLN A 244 18.39 -12.42 7.03
C GLN A 244 19.01 -13.64 6.33
N TYR A 245 18.91 -13.72 5.00
CA TYR A 245 19.57 -14.77 4.22
C TYR A 245 20.95 -14.31 3.75
N TYR A 246 22.00 -15.01 4.16
CA TYR A 246 23.37 -14.74 3.73
C TYR A 246 23.73 -15.65 2.56
N GLN A 247 23.83 -15.07 1.36
CA GLN A 247 24.05 -15.78 0.11
C GLN A 247 25.37 -16.58 0.10
N GLU A 248 26.46 -15.97 0.56
CA GLU A 248 27.80 -16.60 0.62
C GLU A 248 27.80 -17.88 1.47
N ARG A 249 27.04 -17.87 2.58
CA ARG A 249 26.97 -18.98 3.55
C ARG A 249 25.75 -19.89 3.33
N ARG A 250 24.90 -19.55 2.35
CA ARG A 250 23.65 -20.23 1.99
C ARG A 250 22.77 -20.56 3.21
N SER A 251 22.77 -19.67 4.20
CA SER A 251 22.17 -19.89 5.53
C SER A 251 21.49 -18.62 6.04
N PHE A 252 20.55 -18.80 6.97
CA PHE A 252 19.81 -17.70 7.60
C PHE A 252 20.50 -17.27 8.90
N TYR A 253 20.47 -15.97 9.20
CA TYR A 253 21.11 -15.38 10.37
C TYR A 253 20.28 -14.23 10.95
N ILE A 254 20.39 -14.02 12.26
CA ILE A 254 19.95 -12.80 12.94
C ILE A 254 21.21 -12.05 13.37
N PRO A 255 21.50 -10.88 12.79
CA PRO A 255 22.65 -10.08 13.20
C PRO A 255 22.34 -9.24 14.45
N ASN A 256 23.37 -8.69 15.10
CA ASN A 256 23.27 -7.82 16.29
C ASN A 256 22.58 -8.47 17.52
N ALA A 257 22.66 -9.79 17.67
CA ALA A 257 22.23 -10.45 18.89
C ALA A 257 23.20 -10.15 20.07
N PRO A 258 22.74 -10.19 21.34
CA PRO A 258 21.38 -10.50 21.73
C PRO A 258 20.42 -9.33 21.44
N TRP A 259 19.19 -9.65 21.03
CA TRP A 259 18.10 -8.68 20.94
C TRP A 259 17.22 -8.76 22.18
N LYS A 260 16.79 -7.60 22.66
CA LYS A 260 15.65 -7.45 23.56
C LYS A 260 14.76 -6.36 22.99
N ILE A 261 13.52 -6.69 22.66
CA ILE A 261 12.55 -5.77 22.11
C ILE A 261 11.33 -5.78 23.04
N SER A 262 10.83 -4.62 23.40
CA SER A 262 9.57 -4.43 24.11
C SER A 262 8.77 -3.40 23.33
N ASP A 263 7.63 -3.81 22.80
CA ASP A 263 6.97 -3.07 21.73
C ASP A 263 5.44 -3.11 21.87
N PHE A 264 4.81 -2.03 21.44
CA PHE A 264 3.38 -1.78 21.53
C PHE A 264 3.00 -0.60 20.62
N PRO A 265 1.76 -0.53 20.12
CA PRO A 265 1.34 0.59 19.28
C PRO A 265 1.11 1.87 20.09
N LYS A 266 1.43 3.03 19.50
CA LYS A 266 1.12 4.35 20.05
C LYS A 266 -0.39 4.65 19.99
N TYR A 267 -1.05 4.26 18.90
CA TYR A 267 -2.48 4.44 18.69
C TYR A 267 -3.19 3.10 18.48
N LYS A 268 -4.39 2.97 19.04
CA LYS A 268 -5.18 1.73 19.00
C LYS A 268 -5.87 1.52 17.65
N HIS A 269 -6.22 2.59 16.93
CA HIS A 269 -6.87 2.50 15.62
C HIS A 269 -5.91 2.87 14.49
N ARG A 270 -5.56 1.90 13.63
CA ARG A 270 -4.55 2.09 12.57
C ARG A 270 -5.07 1.47 11.27
N GLY A 271 -5.84 2.27 10.54
CA GLY A 271 -6.65 1.75 9.43
C GLY A 271 -6.21 2.15 8.04
N ILE A 272 -6.65 1.34 7.07
CA ILE A 272 -6.72 1.74 5.67
C ILE A 272 -8.17 1.61 5.23
N LEU A 273 -8.70 2.71 4.69
CA LEU A 273 -9.95 2.68 3.93
C LEU A 273 -9.65 2.22 2.50
N LEU A 274 -10.38 1.20 2.05
CA LEU A 274 -10.37 0.77 0.65
C LEU A 274 -11.77 0.87 0.06
N ASP A 275 -11.86 1.65 -1.01
CA ASP A 275 -13.06 1.76 -1.83
C ASP A 275 -13.12 0.61 -2.84
N THR A 276 -14.16 -0.21 -2.70
CA THR A 276 -14.44 -1.34 -3.60
C THR A 276 -15.74 -1.17 -4.37
N SER A 277 -16.32 0.04 -4.32
CA SER A 277 -17.51 0.40 -5.08
C SER A 277 -17.14 1.06 -6.40
N ARG A 278 -16.23 2.05 -6.39
CA ARG A 278 -15.77 2.75 -7.61
C ARG A 278 -15.05 1.82 -8.59
N HIS A 279 -14.40 0.77 -8.07
CA HIS A 279 -13.97 -0.40 -8.82
C HIS A 279 -14.08 -1.65 -7.93
N TYR A 280 -14.46 -2.77 -8.53
CA TYR A 280 -14.57 -4.04 -7.81
C TYR A 280 -13.20 -4.67 -7.51
N TYR A 281 -13.07 -5.31 -6.35
CA TYR A 281 -11.91 -6.11 -5.95
C TYR A 281 -12.33 -7.55 -5.70
N ALA A 282 -11.59 -8.53 -6.22
CA ALA A 282 -11.88 -9.91 -5.87
C ALA A 282 -11.50 -10.17 -4.40
N VAL A 283 -12.13 -11.18 -3.77
CA VAL A 283 -11.83 -11.60 -2.39
C VAL A 283 -10.32 -11.78 -2.17
N GLN A 284 -9.62 -12.39 -3.13
CA GLN A 284 -8.19 -12.65 -3.05
C GLN A 284 -7.34 -11.36 -3.09
N ASP A 285 -7.83 -10.31 -3.74
CA ASP A 285 -7.14 -9.02 -3.77
C ASP A 285 -7.31 -8.31 -2.42
N ILE A 286 -8.49 -8.39 -1.81
CA ILE A 286 -8.73 -7.90 -0.44
C ILE A 286 -7.88 -8.68 0.58
N GLU A 287 -7.80 -10.01 0.46
CA GLU A 287 -6.94 -10.84 1.31
C GLU A 287 -5.47 -10.43 1.23
N LYS A 288 -4.95 -10.10 0.03
CA LYS A 288 -3.59 -9.57 -0.13
C LYS A 288 -3.41 -8.21 0.56
N ILE A 289 -4.40 -7.31 0.46
CA ILE A 289 -4.36 -6.05 1.20
C ILE A 289 -4.27 -6.33 2.69
N ILE A 290 -5.10 -7.22 3.24
CA ILE A 290 -5.08 -7.60 4.66
C ILE A 290 -3.73 -8.20 5.08
N ASP A 291 -3.10 -9.03 4.24
CA ASP A 291 -1.72 -9.51 4.49
C ASP A 291 -0.76 -8.33 4.66
N THR A 292 -0.82 -7.34 3.75
CA THR A 292 0.06 -6.18 3.80
C THR A 292 -0.23 -5.23 4.97
N LEU A 293 -1.49 -5.12 5.43
CA LEU A 293 -1.84 -4.43 6.67
C LEU A 293 -1.15 -5.08 7.86
N SER A 294 -1.28 -6.41 7.98
CA SER A 294 -0.68 -7.21 9.05
C SER A 294 0.84 -7.06 9.11
N TRP A 295 1.51 -7.13 7.96
CA TRP A 295 2.98 -6.98 7.87
C TRP A 295 3.47 -5.59 8.30
N ASN A 296 2.63 -4.57 8.15
CA ASN A 296 2.92 -3.20 8.57
C ASN A 296 2.33 -2.86 9.95
N LYS A 297 1.75 -3.84 10.65
CA LYS A 297 1.08 -3.69 11.95
C LYS A 297 -0.10 -2.71 11.96
N LEU A 298 -0.71 -2.49 10.80
CA LEU A 298 -2.03 -1.86 10.68
C LEU A 298 -3.08 -2.89 11.10
N ASN A 299 -4.11 -2.45 11.81
CA ASN A 299 -5.08 -3.35 12.46
C ASN A 299 -6.53 -3.06 12.09
N VAL A 300 -6.80 -2.14 11.17
CA VAL A 300 -8.16 -1.86 10.68
C VAL A 300 -8.18 -1.89 9.15
N PHE A 301 -9.11 -2.67 8.61
CA PHE A 301 -9.55 -2.60 7.23
C PHE A 301 -10.92 -1.93 7.23
N HIS A 302 -10.97 -0.66 6.86
CA HIS A 302 -12.21 0.09 6.70
C HIS A 302 -12.71 -0.16 5.28
N TRP A 303 -13.84 -0.85 5.18
CA TRP A 303 -14.34 -1.35 3.91
C TRP A 303 -15.47 -0.45 3.40
N HIS A 304 -15.11 0.51 2.55
CA HIS A 304 -16.03 1.31 1.77
C HIS A 304 -16.53 0.47 0.59
N MET A 305 -17.63 -0.25 0.82
CA MET A 305 -18.12 -1.29 -0.10
C MET A 305 -19.21 -0.77 -1.05
N LEU A 306 -19.91 0.30 -0.70
CA LEU A 306 -21.07 0.82 -1.42
C LEU A 306 -20.82 2.29 -1.80
N ASP A 307 -21.27 2.72 -2.97
CA ASP A 307 -21.25 4.14 -3.39
C ASP A 307 -22.22 4.36 -4.56
N SER A 308 -22.25 5.56 -5.12
CA SER A 308 -23.02 5.97 -6.28
C SER A 308 -22.77 5.10 -7.52
N THR A 309 -21.56 4.57 -7.66
CA THR A 309 -21.12 3.89 -8.89
C THR A 309 -21.41 2.40 -8.89
N SER A 310 -21.43 1.72 -7.73
CA SER A 310 -21.91 0.34 -7.64
C SER A 310 -22.43 -0.06 -6.25
N PHE A 311 -23.26 -1.11 -6.24
CA PHE A 311 -23.75 -1.78 -5.04
C PHE A 311 -23.39 -3.28 -5.13
N PRO A 312 -22.20 -3.70 -4.69
CA PRO A 312 -21.73 -5.08 -4.85
C PRO A 312 -22.25 -6.07 -3.80
N TYR A 313 -22.79 -5.62 -2.65
CA TYR A 313 -23.24 -6.53 -1.60
C TYR A 313 -24.55 -7.25 -1.93
N VAL A 314 -24.56 -8.58 -1.88
CA VAL A 314 -25.77 -9.38 -2.09
C VAL A 314 -26.56 -9.49 -0.79
N SER A 315 -27.47 -8.52 -0.56
CA SER A 315 -28.39 -8.56 0.57
C SER A 315 -29.33 -9.76 0.50
N LYS A 316 -29.60 -10.36 1.65
CA LYS A 316 -30.55 -11.47 1.77
C LYS A 316 -31.99 -10.99 1.57
N LYS A 317 -32.34 -9.83 2.16
CA LYS A 317 -33.70 -9.28 2.06
C LYS A 317 -33.94 -8.51 0.76
N TYR A 318 -32.93 -7.83 0.25
CA TYR A 318 -33.01 -6.96 -0.93
C TYR A 318 -31.99 -7.33 -2.02
N PRO A 319 -32.07 -8.55 -2.60
CA PRO A 319 -31.10 -9.02 -3.60
C PRO A 319 -31.09 -8.17 -4.88
N GLU A 320 -32.16 -7.43 -5.16
CA GLU A 320 -32.27 -6.51 -6.29
C GLU A 320 -31.25 -5.35 -6.25
N LEU A 321 -30.79 -4.96 -5.06
CA LEU A 321 -29.76 -3.93 -4.89
C LEU A 321 -28.48 -4.32 -5.64
N ALA A 322 -27.94 -5.51 -5.39
CA ALA A 322 -26.80 -6.01 -6.16
C ALA A 322 -27.16 -6.43 -7.57
N ALA A 323 -28.34 -7.04 -7.79
CA ALA A 323 -28.72 -7.52 -9.12
C ALA A 323 -28.78 -6.41 -10.18
N LYS A 324 -29.03 -5.16 -9.76
CA LYS A 324 -29.09 -3.98 -10.66
C LYS A 324 -28.04 -2.92 -10.36
N GLY A 325 -27.46 -2.90 -9.16
CA GLY A 325 -26.46 -1.92 -8.73
C GLY A 325 -25.02 -2.39 -8.87
N ALA A 326 -24.73 -3.69 -8.95
CA ALA A 326 -23.37 -4.18 -9.19
C ALA A 326 -22.96 -3.97 -10.66
N TYR A 327 -21.65 -3.79 -10.93
CA TYR A 327 -21.14 -3.63 -12.29
C TYR A 327 -21.48 -4.80 -13.21
N THR A 328 -21.39 -6.03 -12.70
CA THR A 328 -21.83 -7.25 -13.37
C THR A 328 -22.30 -8.27 -12.32
N PRO A 329 -23.02 -9.34 -12.71
CA PRO A 329 -23.37 -10.41 -11.79
C PRO A 329 -22.18 -11.14 -11.13
N ARG A 330 -20.94 -10.90 -11.58
CA ARG A 330 -19.71 -11.45 -10.98
C ARG A 330 -19.02 -10.48 -10.03
N HIS A 331 -19.31 -9.19 -10.11
CA HIS A 331 -18.69 -8.15 -9.28
C HIS A 331 -19.52 -7.92 -8.02
N VAL A 332 -19.68 -8.99 -7.23
CA VAL A 332 -20.51 -8.99 -6.04
C VAL A 332 -19.78 -9.62 -4.86
N TYR A 333 -20.21 -9.27 -3.65
CA TYR A 333 -19.79 -9.90 -2.41
C TYR A 333 -21.00 -10.57 -1.75
N THR A 334 -20.93 -11.88 -1.56
CA THR A 334 -21.93 -12.62 -0.81
C THR A 334 -21.65 -12.54 0.69
N ALA A 335 -22.66 -12.85 1.51
CA ALA A 335 -22.47 -13.02 2.95
C ALA A 335 -21.30 -13.98 3.29
N ARG A 336 -21.13 -15.05 2.50
CA ARG A 336 -20.02 -15.99 2.66
C ARG A 336 -18.66 -15.35 2.39
N ASP A 337 -18.57 -14.51 1.35
CA ASP A 337 -17.33 -13.81 1.02
C ASP A 337 -16.93 -12.86 2.15
N ILE A 338 -17.89 -12.10 2.67
CA ILE A 338 -17.67 -11.19 3.81
C ILE A 338 -17.24 -11.97 5.06
N THR A 339 -17.95 -13.05 5.43
CA THR A 339 -17.56 -13.88 6.58
C THR A 339 -16.14 -14.44 6.43
N ASN A 340 -15.75 -14.88 5.23
CA ASN A 340 -14.40 -15.37 4.98
C ASN A 340 -13.36 -14.26 5.13
N ILE A 341 -13.63 -13.05 4.59
CA ILE A 341 -12.73 -11.89 4.69
C ILE A 341 -12.56 -11.47 6.15
N VAL A 342 -13.65 -11.36 6.90
CA VAL A 342 -13.62 -10.99 8.34
C VAL A 342 -12.80 -12.02 9.13
N GLN A 343 -12.99 -13.32 8.88
CA GLN A 343 -12.21 -14.37 9.52
C GLN A 343 -10.73 -14.34 9.10
N TYR A 344 -10.43 -14.09 7.83
CA TYR A 344 -9.08 -13.98 7.30
C TYR A 344 -8.31 -12.81 7.92
N ALA A 345 -9.00 -11.68 8.11
CA ALA A 345 -8.52 -10.49 8.78
C ALA A 345 -8.26 -10.73 10.28
N LYS A 346 -9.19 -11.38 10.97
CA LYS A 346 -9.02 -11.79 12.37
C LYS A 346 -7.77 -12.64 12.57
N GLU A 347 -7.49 -13.59 11.67
CA GLU A 347 -6.28 -14.45 11.71
C GLU A 347 -4.94 -13.70 11.51
N ARG A 348 -5.04 -12.39 11.23
CA ARG A 348 -3.94 -11.45 11.01
C ARG A 348 -3.94 -10.28 11.98
N GLY A 349 -4.87 -10.25 12.94
CA GLY A 349 -5.02 -9.13 13.87
C GLY A 349 -5.57 -7.87 13.20
N VAL A 350 -6.34 -8.03 12.13
CA VAL A 350 -6.98 -6.93 11.41
C VAL A 350 -8.49 -6.98 11.65
N ARG A 351 -9.02 -5.91 12.21
CA ARG A 351 -10.44 -5.60 12.37
C ARG A 351 -11.03 -5.20 11.02
N VAL A 352 -12.28 -5.55 10.76
CA VAL A 352 -12.98 -5.13 9.53
C VAL A 352 -14.17 -4.27 9.93
N ILE A 353 -14.11 -2.99 9.58
CA ILE A 353 -15.17 -2.01 9.86
C ILE A 353 -15.92 -1.76 8.55
N PRO A 354 -17.21 -2.11 8.46
CA PRO A 354 -18.00 -1.81 7.28
C PRO A 354 -18.43 -0.33 7.27
N GLU A 355 -18.57 0.22 6.08
CA GLU A 355 -19.16 1.54 5.85
C GLU A 355 -20.49 1.46 5.13
N MET A 356 -21.53 1.96 5.80
CA MET A 356 -22.86 2.14 5.23
C MET A 356 -22.95 3.54 4.62
N GLU A 357 -22.49 3.66 3.38
CA GLU A 357 -22.52 4.90 2.62
C GLU A 357 -23.96 5.34 2.34
N ALA A 358 -24.45 6.32 3.13
CA ALA A 358 -25.80 6.87 3.06
C ALA A 358 -25.88 8.23 3.81
N PRO A 359 -26.80 9.14 3.43
CA PRO A 359 -27.72 9.06 2.29
C PRO A 359 -27.14 9.65 0.99
N GLY A 360 -25.97 10.29 1.08
CA GLY A 360 -25.15 10.70 -0.07
C GLY A 360 -24.72 9.48 -0.89
N HIS A 361 -24.01 9.70 -2.01
CA HIS A 361 -23.30 8.62 -2.70
C HIS A 361 -24.13 7.34 -2.95
N SER A 362 -25.41 7.48 -3.34
CA SER A 362 -26.36 6.35 -3.28
C SER A 362 -27.09 6.08 -4.61
N THR A 363 -26.60 6.58 -5.74
CA THR A 363 -27.21 6.34 -7.05
C THR A 363 -27.41 4.84 -7.35
N ALA A 364 -26.41 3.98 -7.10
CA ALA A 364 -26.51 2.54 -7.38
C ALA A 364 -27.61 1.83 -6.57
N TRP A 365 -27.96 2.35 -5.39
CA TRP A 365 -29.07 1.85 -4.58
C TRP A 365 -30.41 2.02 -5.31
N GLY A 366 -30.60 3.21 -5.91
CA GLY A 366 -31.79 3.55 -6.70
C GLY A 366 -31.96 2.73 -7.96
N TYR A 367 -30.92 2.06 -8.47
CA TYR A 367 -31.10 1.11 -9.58
C TYR A 367 -31.82 -0.16 -9.13
N GLY A 368 -31.51 -0.65 -7.92
CA GLY A 368 -32.18 -1.77 -7.28
C GLY A 368 -33.64 -1.46 -6.97
N ILE A 369 -33.82 -0.38 -6.19
CA ILE A 369 -35.08 0.07 -5.59
C ILE A 369 -35.28 1.56 -5.94
N PRO A 370 -35.87 1.89 -7.10
CA PRO A 370 -35.97 3.28 -7.57
C PRO A 370 -36.74 4.22 -6.64
N GLU A 371 -37.73 3.72 -5.90
CA GLU A 371 -38.58 4.53 -5.03
C GLU A 371 -37.86 5.11 -3.80
N ILE A 372 -36.68 4.59 -3.44
CA ILE A 372 -35.88 5.12 -2.31
C ILE A 372 -34.84 6.15 -2.75
N ALA A 373 -34.82 6.59 -4.00
CA ALA A 373 -33.83 7.53 -4.53
C ALA A 373 -34.42 8.88 -4.94
N SER A 374 -33.64 9.93 -4.73
CA SER A 374 -33.85 11.30 -5.22
C SER A 374 -32.79 11.64 -6.26
N CYS A 375 -33.16 12.45 -7.26
CA CYS A 375 -32.27 12.93 -8.33
C CYS A 375 -31.53 11.84 -9.12
N LEU A 376 -32.11 10.65 -9.17
CA LEU A 376 -31.51 9.49 -9.81
C LEU A 376 -31.22 9.79 -11.28
N ASN A 377 -29.94 9.71 -11.67
CA ASN A 377 -29.44 9.97 -13.02
C ASN A 377 -29.72 11.39 -13.55
N THR A 378 -29.92 12.39 -12.69
CA THR A 378 -30.14 13.78 -13.12
C THR A 378 -29.00 14.29 -14.02
N GLN A 379 -29.37 14.93 -15.14
CA GLN A 379 -28.45 15.58 -16.08
C GLN A 379 -28.91 17.02 -16.41
N PRO A 380 -27.99 17.99 -16.54
CA PRO A 380 -26.56 17.88 -16.19
C PRO A 380 -26.39 17.62 -14.69
N TYR A 381 -25.43 16.77 -14.33
CA TYR A 381 -25.24 16.35 -12.92
C TYR A 381 -24.72 17.48 -12.01
N PHE A 382 -24.18 18.56 -12.57
CA PHE A 382 -23.59 19.67 -11.84
C PHE A 382 -24.58 20.28 -10.83
N GLY A 383 -24.18 20.33 -9.56
CA GLY A 383 -25.01 20.83 -8.46
C GLY A 383 -25.99 19.80 -7.87
N TYR A 384 -26.05 18.58 -8.41
CA TYR A 384 -26.80 17.45 -7.84
C TYR A 384 -25.91 16.33 -7.31
N THR A 385 -24.60 16.39 -7.59
CA THR A 385 -23.56 15.52 -7.07
C THR A 385 -22.18 16.18 -7.24
N ILE A 386 -21.21 15.82 -6.40
CA ILE A 386 -19.79 16.15 -6.60
C ILE A 386 -19.21 15.32 -7.76
N GLN A 387 -19.65 14.07 -7.87
CA GLN A 387 -19.18 13.10 -8.85
C GLN A 387 -20.34 12.37 -9.54
N PRO A 388 -20.37 12.26 -10.88
CA PRO A 388 -21.40 11.47 -11.53
C PRO A 388 -21.23 9.98 -11.18
N PRO A 389 -22.33 9.22 -11.09
CA PRO A 389 -23.69 9.61 -11.43
C PRO A 389 -24.44 10.32 -10.27
N ALA A 390 -25.35 11.24 -10.59
CA ALA A 390 -26.17 11.91 -9.58
C ALA A 390 -27.26 10.98 -9.02
N GLY A 391 -27.46 11.03 -7.71
CA GLY A 391 -28.45 10.24 -6.99
C GLY A 391 -28.11 10.11 -5.51
N GLN A 392 -29.10 10.28 -4.66
CA GLN A 392 -28.99 10.16 -3.20
C GLN A 392 -30.26 9.50 -2.65
N LEU A 393 -30.23 8.97 -1.44
CA LEU A 393 -31.43 8.36 -0.87
C LEU A 393 -32.51 9.41 -0.57
N ASN A 394 -33.76 9.05 -0.82
CA ASN A 394 -34.93 9.83 -0.45
C ASN A 394 -35.22 9.63 1.05
N ILE A 395 -34.76 10.56 1.87
CA ILE A 395 -34.83 10.49 3.34
C ILE A 395 -36.25 10.60 3.92
N ALA A 396 -37.24 11.04 3.11
CA ALA A 396 -38.64 11.09 3.51
C ALA A 396 -39.40 9.78 3.23
N HIS A 397 -38.92 8.94 2.31
CA HIS A 397 -39.63 7.75 1.89
C HIS A 397 -39.47 6.63 2.95
N PRO A 398 -40.55 6.08 3.53
CA PRO A 398 -40.45 5.09 4.62
C PRO A 398 -39.64 3.84 4.27
N LYS A 399 -39.71 3.41 3.00
CA LYS A 399 -38.95 2.25 2.50
C LYS A 399 -37.44 2.46 2.61
N THR A 400 -36.95 3.69 2.53
CA THR A 400 -35.51 4.01 2.65
C THR A 400 -34.97 3.55 4.00
N LYS A 401 -35.63 3.92 5.09
CA LYS A 401 -35.25 3.48 6.44
C LYS A 401 -35.40 1.96 6.60
N GLU A 402 -36.47 1.37 6.07
CA GLU A 402 -36.66 -0.09 6.13
C GLU A 402 -35.54 -0.88 5.41
N VAL A 403 -35.01 -0.33 4.31
CA VAL A 403 -33.89 -0.93 3.58
C VAL A 403 -32.62 -0.82 4.41
N ILE A 404 -32.26 0.39 4.84
CA ILE A 404 -31.05 0.65 5.64
C ILE A 404 -31.03 -0.18 6.91
N TYR A 405 -32.12 -0.20 7.68
CA TYR A 405 -32.19 -0.97 8.93
C TYR A 405 -31.97 -2.45 8.69
N SER A 406 -32.53 -3.00 7.61
CA SER A 406 -32.29 -4.40 7.26
C SER A 406 -30.84 -4.67 6.86
N LEU A 407 -30.17 -3.73 6.18
CA LEU A 407 -28.77 -3.90 5.81
C LEU A 407 -27.86 -3.79 7.05
N ILE A 408 -28.15 -2.85 7.96
CA ILE A 408 -27.47 -2.75 9.26
C ILE A 408 -27.67 -4.03 10.07
N ASP A 409 -28.88 -4.60 10.09
CA ASP A 409 -29.16 -5.88 10.75
C ASP A 409 -28.29 -7.01 10.19
N GLU A 410 -28.26 -7.16 8.86
CA GLU A 410 -27.44 -8.17 8.18
C GLU A 410 -25.94 -7.95 8.46
N TRP A 411 -25.46 -6.72 8.39
CA TRP A 411 -24.05 -6.41 8.58
C TRP A 411 -23.60 -6.50 10.04
N ALA A 412 -24.48 -6.20 11.00
CA ALA A 412 -24.17 -6.40 12.41
C ALA A 412 -23.89 -7.88 12.74
N GLU A 413 -24.49 -8.81 12.00
CA GLU A 413 -24.20 -10.25 12.09
C GLU A 413 -22.92 -10.65 11.35
N LEU A 414 -22.67 -10.06 10.18
CA LEU A 414 -21.52 -10.42 9.32
C LEU A 414 -20.20 -9.84 9.80
N PHE A 415 -20.22 -8.63 10.37
CA PHE A 415 -19.05 -7.91 10.83
C PHE A 415 -18.97 -7.95 12.36
N SER A 416 -17.97 -8.65 12.89
CA SER A 416 -17.82 -8.85 14.33
C SER A 416 -17.26 -7.62 15.07
N ASP A 417 -16.75 -6.62 14.36
CA ASP A 417 -16.12 -5.44 14.97
C ASP A 417 -17.13 -4.60 15.76
N SER A 418 -16.72 -3.98 16.86
CA SER A 418 -17.60 -3.13 17.65
C SER A 418 -17.89 -1.79 17.00
N PHE A 419 -17.14 -1.37 15.99
CA PHE A 419 -17.35 -0.13 15.26
C PHE A 419 -18.12 -0.37 13.96
N PHE A 420 -18.90 0.62 13.55
CA PHE A 420 -19.67 0.61 12.32
C PHE A 420 -19.67 2.03 11.75
N HIS A 421 -19.21 2.19 10.51
CA HIS A 421 -19.18 3.50 9.86
C HIS A 421 -20.52 3.79 9.19
N ALA A 422 -21.14 4.89 9.61
CA ALA A 422 -22.44 5.38 9.18
C ALA A 422 -22.30 6.56 8.18
N ALA A 423 -21.09 6.79 7.65
CA ALA A 423 -20.78 7.73 6.58
C ALA A 423 -21.32 9.16 6.82
N GLY A 424 -22.00 9.73 5.82
CA GLY A 424 -22.67 11.04 5.87
C GLY A 424 -21.94 12.17 5.14
N ASP A 425 -20.98 11.88 4.26
CA ASP A 425 -20.24 12.89 3.51
C ASP A 425 -20.98 13.43 2.28
N GLU A 426 -20.56 14.62 1.86
CA GLU A 426 -20.91 15.28 0.58
C GLU A 426 -22.41 15.30 0.17
N VAL A 427 -23.32 15.34 1.15
CA VAL A 427 -24.77 15.39 0.88
C VAL A 427 -25.16 16.66 0.11
N ILE A 428 -25.91 16.49 -0.98
CA ILE A 428 -26.32 17.61 -1.84
C ILE A 428 -27.75 18.04 -1.53
N MET A 429 -27.90 19.05 -0.69
CA MET A 429 -29.20 19.59 -0.24
C MET A 429 -30.11 20.05 -1.39
N LYS A 430 -29.53 20.57 -2.48
CA LYS A 430 -30.28 20.97 -3.67
C LYS A 430 -31.11 19.81 -4.24
N CYS A 431 -30.57 18.59 -4.19
CA CYS A 431 -31.27 17.42 -4.70
C CYS A 431 -32.60 17.20 -3.97
N TRP A 432 -32.60 17.25 -2.64
CA TRP A 432 -33.82 17.05 -1.87
C TRP A 432 -34.76 18.26 -1.90
N ALA A 433 -34.22 19.47 -2.00
CA ALA A 433 -35.03 20.69 -2.10
C ALA A 433 -35.91 20.71 -3.36
N GLU A 434 -35.51 20.00 -4.42
CA GLU A 434 -36.23 19.91 -5.69
C GLU A 434 -36.99 18.57 -5.87
N ASP A 435 -36.90 17.65 -4.91
CA ASP A 435 -37.60 16.36 -4.96
C ASP A 435 -39.10 16.52 -4.60
N PRO A 436 -40.05 16.15 -5.49
CA PRO A 436 -41.48 16.33 -5.23
C PRO A 436 -42.01 15.54 -4.02
N TYR A 437 -41.44 14.37 -3.73
CA TYR A 437 -41.87 13.56 -2.60
C TYR A 437 -41.42 14.22 -1.29
N ILE A 438 -40.17 14.67 -1.21
CA ILE A 438 -39.63 15.34 -0.03
C ILE A 438 -40.34 16.67 0.19
N THR A 439 -40.51 17.50 -0.84
CA THR A 439 -41.19 18.79 -0.71
C THR A 439 -42.64 18.64 -0.23
N ASN A 440 -43.38 17.65 -0.72
CA ASN A 440 -44.73 17.34 -0.23
C ASN A 440 -44.71 16.83 1.23
N HIS A 441 -43.74 15.98 1.59
CA HIS A 441 -43.58 15.51 2.97
C HIS A 441 -43.35 16.66 3.94
N LEU A 442 -42.44 17.60 3.61
CA LEU A 442 -42.15 18.77 4.45
C LEU A 442 -43.38 19.67 4.64
N GLN A 443 -44.23 19.82 3.60
CA GLN A 443 -45.49 20.56 3.70
C GLN A 443 -46.51 19.88 4.63
N GLN A 444 -46.54 18.54 4.64
CA GLN A 444 -47.48 17.76 5.47
C GLN A 444 -47.04 17.67 6.93
N THR A 445 -45.73 17.58 7.20
CA THR A 445 -45.19 17.42 8.56
C THR A 445 -44.80 18.73 9.23
N ASN A 446 -44.75 19.84 8.47
CA ASN A 446 -44.26 21.13 8.91
C ASN A 446 -42.82 21.07 9.46
N GLN A 447 -42.02 20.11 8.97
CA GLN A 447 -40.59 20.01 9.25
C GLN A 447 -39.79 20.80 8.21
N THR A 448 -38.62 21.29 8.62
CA THR A 448 -37.62 21.80 7.68
C THR A 448 -36.80 20.65 7.07
N LEU A 449 -36.19 20.87 5.90
CA LEU A 449 -35.35 19.85 5.26
C LEU A 449 -34.17 19.44 6.14
N ILE A 450 -33.53 20.39 6.83
CA ILE A 450 -32.40 20.09 7.72
C ILE A 450 -32.82 19.25 8.93
N GLN A 451 -34.01 19.49 9.50
CA GLN A 451 -34.56 18.67 10.58
C GLN A 451 -34.90 17.26 10.09
N LEU A 452 -35.46 17.12 8.89
CA LEU A 452 -35.73 15.81 8.30
C LEU A 452 -34.42 15.03 8.11
N PHE A 453 -33.36 15.71 7.65
CA PHE A 453 -32.04 15.11 7.48
C PHE A 453 -31.39 14.71 8.81
N GLU A 454 -31.37 15.61 9.81
CA GLU A 454 -30.85 15.31 11.15
C GLU A 454 -31.58 14.11 11.77
N ASN A 455 -32.91 14.08 11.69
CA ASN A 455 -33.70 12.95 12.20
C ASN A 455 -33.38 11.65 11.46
N PHE A 456 -33.17 11.70 10.15
CA PHE A 456 -32.81 10.50 9.37
C PHE A 456 -31.45 9.94 9.80
N VAL A 457 -30.46 10.81 9.99
CA VAL A 457 -29.11 10.44 10.44
C VAL A 457 -29.17 9.84 11.85
N LEU A 458 -29.80 10.53 12.80
CA LEU A 458 -29.90 10.06 14.17
C LEU A 458 -30.65 8.72 14.27
N ASP A 459 -31.73 8.55 13.51
CA ASP A 459 -32.48 7.29 13.43
C ASP A 459 -31.59 6.12 12.92
N MET A 460 -30.78 6.36 11.89
CA MET A 460 -29.83 5.38 11.37
C MET A 460 -28.75 5.03 12.40
N GLU A 461 -28.14 6.03 13.02
CA GLU A 461 -27.13 5.84 14.06
C GLU A 461 -27.68 5.11 15.28
N ASP A 462 -28.90 5.43 15.71
CA ASP A 462 -29.55 4.76 16.84
C ASP A 462 -29.84 3.30 16.54
N HIS A 463 -30.20 2.98 15.30
CA HIS A 463 -30.36 1.58 14.88
C HIS A 463 -29.03 0.82 14.91
N VAL A 464 -27.91 1.46 14.54
CA VAL A 464 -26.55 0.91 14.71
C VAL A 464 -26.25 0.67 16.21
N ARG A 465 -26.53 1.65 17.09
CA ARG A 465 -26.33 1.52 18.54
C ARG A 465 -27.15 0.38 19.15
N GLN A 466 -28.38 0.15 18.67
CA GLN A 466 -29.23 -0.98 19.09
C GLN A 466 -28.59 -2.35 18.78
N LYS A 467 -27.60 -2.42 17.88
CA LYS A 467 -26.79 -3.62 17.61
C LYS A 467 -25.53 -3.71 18.48
N ASN A 468 -25.43 -2.88 19.53
CA ASN A 468 -24.27 -2.75 20.41
C ASN A 468 -23.00 -2.37 19.65
N LYS A 469 -23.13 -1.54 18.62
CA LYS A 469 -22.01 -1.00 17.84
C LYS A 469 -21.77 0.47 18.21
N THR A 470 -20.52 0.88 18.19
CA THR A 470 -20.10 2.29 18.26
C THR A 470 -20.18 2.89 16.86
N VAL A 471 -20.86 4.03 16.76
CA VAL A 471 -21.05 4.74 15.50
C VAL A 471 -19.80 5.56 15.16
N MET A 472 -19.34 5.43 13.92
CA MET A 472 -18.40 6.36 13.29
C MET A 472 -19.10 7.12 12.15
N VAL A 473 -18.81 8.40 11.97
CA VAL A 473 -19.34 9.21 10.85
C VAL A 473 -18.26 10.14 10.31
N TRP A 474 -18.40 10.59 9.06
CA TRP A 474 -17.59 11.68 8.53
C TRP A 474 -17.92 13.01 9.23
N GLN A 475 -16.99 13.97 9.17
CA GLN A 475 -17.04 15.22 9.93
C GLN A 475 -18.23 16.13 9.62
N GLU A 476 -18.81 16.01 8.43
CA GLU A 476 -19.84 16.89 7.87
C GLU A 476 -21.04 17.01 8.80
N MET A 477 -21.49 15.90 9.39
CA MET A 477 -22.63 15.87 10.31
C MET A 477 -22.44 16.86 11.46
N LEU A 478 -21.22 16.94 12.02
CA LEU A 478 -20.91 17.77 13.16
C LEU A 478 -20.43 19.19 12.78
N LEU A 479 -19.62 19.31 11.73
CA LEU A 479 -18.92 20.55 11.40
C LEU A 479 -19.62 21.39 10.34
N GLU A 480 -20.27 20.76 9.35
CA GLU A 480 -20.98 21.46 8.28
C GLU A 480 -22.44 21.68 8.65
N TYR A 481 -23.13 20.61 9.05
CA TYR A 481 -24.56 20.64 9.37
C TYR A 481 -24.86 21.00 10.83
N ASN A 482 -23.83 21.01 11.69
CA ASN A 482 -23.93 21.36 13.11
C ASN A 482 -24.98 20.54 13.87
N PHE A 483 -25.09 19.25 13.55
CA PHE A 483 -25.97 18.32 14.26
C PHE A 483 -25.48 18.05 15.68
N THR A 484 -26.42 17.79 16.58
CA THR A 484 -26.11 17.38 17.94
C THR A 484 -26.03 15.86 18.01
N LEU A 485 -24.83 15.33 17.80
CA LEU A 485 -24.58 13.89 17.84
C LEU A 485 -24.40 13.38 19.28
N PRO A 486 -24.79 12.13 19.59
CA PRO A 486 -24.45 11.48 20.85
C PRO A 486 -22.94 11.47 21.12
N LYS A 487 -22.54 11.67 22.39
CA LYS A 487 -21.11 11.83 22.75
C LYS A 487 -20.26 10.56 22.59
N ASP A 488 -20.89 9.41 22.43
CA ASP A 488 -20.23 8.16 22.07
C ASP A 488 -19.90 8.09 20.57
N THR A 489 -20.48 8.92 19.71
CA THR A 489 -20.13 8.97 18.28
C THR A 489 -18.67 9.35 18.08
N VAL A 490 -18.00 8.63 17.18
CA VAL A 490 -16.63 8.92 16.76
C VAL A 490 -16.65 9.65 15.42
N ILE A 491 -15.92 10.75 15.33
CA ILE A 491 -15.92 11.59 14.13
C ILE A 491 -14.64 11.34 13.34
N GLN A 492 -14.78 10.90 12.08
CA GLN A 492 -13.68 10.74 11.15
C GLN A 492 -13.44 12.06 10.40
N VAL A 493 -12.30 12.70 10.68
CA VAL A 493 -11.95 14.02 10.15
C VAL A 493 -11.03 13.86 8.95
N TRP A 494 -11.46 14.34 7.79
CA TRP A 494 -10.68 14.27 6.57
C TRP A 494 -10.17 15.63 6.07
N ILE A 495 -10.80 16.73 6.49
CA ILE A 495 -10.45 18.09 6.06
C ILE A 495 -9.60 18.80 7.13
N GLY A 496 -8.29 18.85 6.88
CA GLY A 496 -7.36 19.74 7.60
C GLY A 496 -7.11 19.38 9.07
N SER A 497 -6.11 20.03 9.67
CA SER A 497 -5.84 19.95 11.11
C SER A 497 -6.85 20.73 11.94
N GLU A 498 -7.47 21.74 11.34
CA GLU A 498 -8.47 22.60 11.94
C GLU A 498 -9.74 21.82 12.31
N GLY A 499 -10.16 20.89 11.43
CA GLY A 499 -11.28 19.99 11.74
C GLY A 499 -11.00 19.10 12.96
N VAL A 500 -9.75 18.62 13.12
CA VAL A 500 -9.36 17.81 14.28
C VAL A 500 -9.47 18.63 15.56
N LYS A 501 -8.99 19.88 15.53
CA LYS A 501 -9.11 20.82 16.64
C LYS A 501 -10.57 21.07 16.99
N GLU A 502 -11.42 21.39 16.02
CA GLU A 502 -12.82 21.72 16.28
C GLU A 502 -13.62 20.52 16.82
N VAL A 503 -13.41 19.32 16.28
CA VAL A 503 -14.06 18.09 16.77
C VAL A 503 -13.66 17.79 18.22
N THR A 504 -12.37 17.89 18.53
CA THR A 504 -11.85 17.59 19.87
C THR A 504 -12.22 18.69 20.88
N GLU A 505 -12.29 19.96 20.48
CA GLU A 505 -12.84 21.06 21.30
C GLU A 505 -14.32 20.85 21.64
N LYS A 506 -15.10 20.28 20.72
CA LYS A 506 -16.48 19.85 20.97
C LYS A 506 -16.57 18.58 21.82
N GLY A 507 -15.45 17.98 22.20
CA GLY A 507 -15.35 16.84 23.13
C GLY A 507 -15.68 15.48 22.50
N TYR A 508 -15.56 15.33 21.18
CA TYR A 508 -15.77 14.05 20.51
C TYR A 508 -14.45 13.30 20.32
N ARG A 509 -14.53 11.97 20.40
CA ARG A 509 -13.44 11.08 19.98
C ARG A 509 -13.29 11.14 18.46
N THR A 510 -12.07 11.06 17.96
CA THR A 510 -11.81 11.24 16.53
C THR A 510 -10.85 10.22 15.94
N ILE A 511 -11.09 9.90 14.66
CA ILE A 511 -10.17 9.21 13.76
C ILE A 511 -9.73 10.21 12.70
N VAL A 512 -8.43 10.36 12.50
CA VAL A 512 -7.90 11.36 11.56
C VAL A 512 -7.60 10.72 10.20
N SER A 513 -8.08 11.32 9.12
CA SER A 513 -7.85 10.93 7.72
C SER A 513 -7.43 12.14 6.88
N ALA A 514 -6.47 12.92 7.38
CA ALA A 514 -6.09 14.20 6.82
C ALA A 514 -5.76 14.13 5.32
N GLN A 515 -6.64 14.64 4.46
CA GLN A 515 -6.55 14.52 3.00
C GLN A 515 -5.21 14.98 2.43
N ASN A 516 -4.65 16.04 3.01
CA ASN A 516 -3.41 16.66 2.57
C ASN A 516 -2.16 15.83 2.89
N PHE A 517 -2.31 14.68 3.55
CA PHE A 517 -1.22 13.80 3.94
C PHE A 517 -1.52 12.32 3.67
N TRP A 518 -2.74 11.87 3.93
CA TRP A 518 -3.09 10.45 4.01
C TRP A 518 -4.17 10.00 3.02
N TYR A 519 -4.63 10.86 2.11
CA TYR A 519 -5.36 10.41 0.91
C TYR A 519 -4.34 9.92 -0.12
N LEU A 520 -4.27 8.61 -0.32
CA LEU A 520 -3.23 7.99 -1.12
C LEU A 520 -3.63 7.86 -2.60
N ASP A 521 -4.89 8.07 -2.95
CA ASP A 521 -5.40 8.14 -4.33
C ASP A 521 -5.01 9.42 -5.07
N LEU A 522 -4.62 10.48 -4.35
CA LEU A 522 -4.28 11.78 -4.94
C LEU A 522 -2.99 11.78 -5.76
N GLY A 523 -2.98 12.59 -6.83
CA GLY A 523 -1.79 12.89 -7.64
C GLY A 523 -1.58 12.05 -8.90
N PHE A 524 -2.54 11.18 -9.29
CA PHE A 524 -2.43 10.27 -10.45
C PHE A 524 -3.17 10.75 -11.71
N GLY A 525 -3.36 12.06 -11.85
CA GLY A 525 -4.09 12.67 -12.96
C GLY A 525 -5.58 12.83 -12.68
N ARG A 526 -6.32 13.42 -13.62
CA ARG A 526 -7.76 13.67 -13.49
C ARG A 526 -8.52 12.62 -14.29
N PRO A 527 -9.56 11.96 -13.74
CA PRO A 527 -10.45 11.13 -14.54
C PRO A 527 -11.30 11.94 -15.54
N ARG A 528 -11.25 13.29 -15.51
CA ARG A 528 -12.17 14.18 -16.23
C ARG A 528 -11.47 15.25 -17.07
N SER A 529 -12.04 15.54 -18.24
CA SER A 529 -11.67 16.68 -19.09
C SER A 529 -12.37 17.98 -18.63
N ASN A 530 -11.64 18.82 -17.88
CA ASN A 530 -11.90 20.27 -17.66
C ASN A 530 -13.11 20.71 -16.80
N PRO A 531 -13.06 21.90 -16.17
CA PRO A 531 -12.14 22.32 -15.11
C PRO A 531 -12.74 21.99 -13.73
N TYR A 532 -12.08 21.10 -12.98
CA TYR A 532 -12.25 21.00 -11.52
C TYR A 532 -11.18 21.90 -10.89
N PRO A 533 -11.50 22.76 -9.91
CA PRO A 533 -10.46 23.40 -9.10
C PRO A 533 -9.61 22.29 -8.49
N GLU A 534 -8.28 22.41 -8.53
CA GLU A 534 -7.46 21.53 -7.68
C GLU A 534 -8.02 21.64 -6.25
N VAL A 535 -8.09 20.52 -5.51
CA VAL A 535 -8.04 20.66 -4.06
C VAL A 535 -6.70 21.33 -3.81
N GLN A 536 -6.74 22.64 -3.55
CA GLN A 536 -5.57 23.50 -3.57
C GLN A 536 -4.52 22.92 -2.62
N GLY A 537 -3.36 22.51 -3.14
CA GLY A 537 -2.27 21.93 -2.34
C GLY A 537 -2.31 20.41 -2.10
N ALA A 538 -3.29 19.68 -2.62
CA ALA A 538 -3.46 18.23 -2.42
C ALA A 538 -2.73 17.38 -3.49
N GLY A 539 -1.53 17.79 -3.88
CA GLY A 539 -0.69 17.05 -4.82
C GLY A 539 -0.38 15.61 -4.36
N PHE A 540 0.43 14.89 -5.13
CA PHE A 540 0.81 13.51 -4.79
C PHE A 540 1.39 13.41 -3.38
N ASN A 541 0.67 12.70 -2.50
CA ASN A 541 1.10 12.42 -1.12
C ASN A 541 2.21 11.36 -1.15
N HIS A 542 3.46 11.77 -1.39
CA HIS A 542 4.61 10.87 -1.34
C HIS A 542 4.94 10.44 0.10
N TRP A 543 5.70 9.35 0.25
CA TRP A 543 5.98 8.72 1.57
C TRP A 543 6.51 9.71 2.63
N ASN A 544 7.41 10.64 2.25
CA ASN A 544 7.99 11.61 3.19
C ASN A 544 6.92 12.58 3.73
N ARG A 545 5.97 13.01 2.90
CA ARG A 545 4.85 13.86 3.31
C ARG A 545 3.89 13.07 4.20
N VAL A 546 3.54 11.86 3.81
CA VAL A 546 2.73 10.93 4.63
C VAL A 546 3.35 10.74 6.03
N TYR A 547 4.68 10.60 6.09
CA TYR A 547 5.44 10.42 7.33
C TYR A 547 5.57 11.70 8.16
N SER A 548 5.49 12.89 7.56
CA SER A 548 5.80 14.14 8.28
C SER A 548 4.64 14.70 9.09
N TYR A 549 3.44 14.12 9.00
CA TYR A 549 2.25 14.69 9.63
C TYR A 549 2.19 14.38 11.14
N ASP A 550 2.09 15.42 11.97
CA ASP A 550 1.72 15.32 13.37
C ASP A 550 0.25 15.71 13.54
N MET A 551 -0.62 14.72 13.73
CA MET A 551 -2.06 14.95 13.93
C MET A 551 -2.41 15.58 15.29
N ARG A 552 -1.42 15.79 16.18
CA ARG A 552 -1.59 16.50 17.47
C ARG A 552 -1.23 17.98 17.38
N ALA A 553 -0.74 18.45 16.23
CA ALA A 553 -0.30 19.83 16.08
C ALA A 553 -1.44 20.80 16.45
N ASN A 554 -1.13 21.78 17.29
CA ASN A 554 -2.07 22.78 17.81
C ASN A 554 -3.20 22.24 18.72
N LEU A 555 -3.07 21.01 19.23
CA LEU A 555 -3.97 20.45 20.23
C LEU A 555 -3.38 20.56 21.64
N THR A 556 -4.26 20.70 22.63
CA THR A 556 -3.92 20.45 24.04
C THR A 556 -3.75 18.96 24.30
N THR A 557 -3.21 18.58 25.47
CA THR A 557 -3.12 17.17 25.87
C THR A 557 -4.49 16.51 25.92
N ALA A 558 -5.49 17.17 26.53
CA ALA A 558 -6.85 16.62 26.66
C ALA A 558 -7.52 16.41 25.29
N GLU A 559 -7.29 17.31 24.33
CA GLU A 559 -7.77 17.15 22.95
C GLU A 559 -7.02 16.03 22.22
N SER A 560 -5.70 15.93 22.42
CA SER A 560 -4.89 14.85 21.84
C SER A 560 -5.32 13.47 22.33
N ASP A 561 -5.77 13.35 23.59
CA ASP A 561 -6.26 12.11 24.18
C ASP A 561 -7.58 11.63 23.58
N LEU A 562 -8.31 12.49 22.86
CA LEU A 562 -9.52 12.13 22.12
C LEU A 562 -9.21 11.50 20.74
N ILE A 563 -7.96 11.55 20.28
CA ILE A 563 -7.55 10.90 19.03
C ILE A 563 -7.35 9.40 19.27
N LEU A 564 -8.27 8.59 18.77
CA LEU A 564 -8.20 7.12 18.88
C LEU A 564 -7.14 6.53 17.95
N GLY A 565 -6.84 7.26 16.87
CA GLY A 565 -5.87 6.92 15.85
C GLY A 565 -6.22 7.56 14.53
N ALA A 566 -5.90 6.89 13.44
CA ALA A 566 -6.04 7.45 12.10
C ALA A 566 -6.22 6.38 11.03
N GLU A 567 -6.63 6.84 9.86
CA GLU A 567 -6.71 6.04 8.65
C GLU A 567 -6.07 6.76 7.47
N ALA A 568 -5.37 6.02 6.62
CA ALA A 568 -5.07 6.48 5.27
C ALA A 568 -6.14 5.94 4.31
N THR A 569 -6.57 6.76 3.37
CA THR A 569 -7.66 6.38 2.45
C THR A 569 -7.10 6.04 1.07
N MET A 570 -7.75 5.09 0.42
CA MET A 570 -7.53 4.73 -0.98
C MET A 570 -8.88 4.72 -1.68
N TRP A 571 -9.32 5.91 -2.10
CA TRP A 571 -10.51 6.07 -2.94
C TRP A 571 -10.29 5.46 -4.32
N GLY A 572 -11.38 4.94 -4.89
CA GLY A 572 -11.33 3.98 -5.99
C GLY A 572 -11.49 4.59 -7.37
N GLU A 573 -11.70 5.90 -7.56
CA GLU A 573 -12.02 6.49 -8.86
C GLU A 573 -10.97 6.20 -9.93
N LEU A 574 -9.70 6.11 -9.51
CA LEU A 574 -8.58 5.74 -10.37
C LEU A 574 -7.85 4.48 -9.89
N ALA A 575 -8.31 3.82 -8.82
CA ALA A 575 -7.62 2.70 -8.19
C ALA A 575 -8.42 1.39 -8.36
N ASP A 576 -7.74 0.35 -8.83
CA ASP A 576 -8.31 -0.98 -9.05
C ASP A 576 -7.28 -2.08 -8.63
N PRO A 577 -7.63 -3.38 -8.71
CA PRO A 577 -6.69 -4.46 -8.38
C PRO A 577 -5.35 -4.43 -9.14
N ASN A 578 -5.26 -3.74 -10.28
CA ASN A 578 -4.04 -3.69 -11.08
C ASN A 578 -3.01 -2.71 -10.51
N ASN A 579 -3.45 -1.60 -9.91
CA ASN A 579 -2.57 -0.54 -9.44
C ASN A 579 -2.61 -0.28 -7.92
N VAL A 580 -3.60 -0.81 -7.17
CA VAL A 580 -3.77 -0.48 -5.75
C VAL A 580 -2.52 -0.72 -4.90
N GLU A 581 -1.77 -1.79 -5.18
CA GLU A 581 -0.58 -2.18 -4.42
C GLU A 581 0.55 -1.16 -4.58
N ASP A 582 0.74 -0.61 -5.80
CA ASP A 582 1.79 0.38 -6.07
C ASP A 582 1.45 1.74 -5.49
N ARG A 583 0.14 2.04 -5.37
CA ARG A 583 -0.34 3.26 -4.77
C ARG A 583 -0.25 3.18 -3.25
N LEU A 584 -0.73 2.11 -2.64
CA LEU A 584 -0.65 1.95 -1.19
C LEU A 584 0.81 1.84 -0.73
N TRP A 585 1.58 0.94 -1.32
CA TRP A 585 2.88 0.55 -0.75
C TRP A 585 4.03 1.19 -1.52
N PRO A 586 5.02 1.79 -0.83
CA PRO A 586 5.25 1.79 0.62
C PRO A 586 4.73 3.05 1.37
N ARG A 587 3.83 3.83 0.78
CA ARG A 587 3.30 5.05 1.44
C ARG A 587 2.48 4.72 2.70
N ALA A 588 1.64 3.71 2.64
CA ALA A 588 0.91 3.18 3.79
C ALA A 588 1.84 2.59 4.88
N ALA A 589 3.06 2.17 4.52
CA ALA A 589 4.07 1.77 5.51
C ALA A 589 4.59 2.99 6.29
N ALA A 590 4.84 4.11 5.59
CA ALA A 590 5.18 5.39 6.20
C ALA A 590 4.12 5.84 7.21
N PHE A 591 2.85 5.74 6.82
CA PHE A 591 1.69 5.99 7.67
C PHE A 591 1.65 5.04 8.89
N ALA A 592 1.83 3.74 8.68
CA ALA A 592 1.78 2.74 9.73
C ALA A 592 2.79 2.99 10.86
N GLU A 593 3.99 3.46 10.53
CA GLU A 593 4.98 3.79 11.56
C GLU A 593 4.58 5.01 12.40
N ARG A 594 3.93 6.02 11.80
CA ARG A 594 3.41 7.15 12.56
C ARG A 594 2.41 6.73 13.62
N LEU A 595 1.65 5.66 13.37
CA LEU A 595 0.64 5.20 14.31
C LEU A 595 1.12 4.09 15.26
N TRP A 596 2.13 3.32 14.85
CA TRP A 596 2.75 2.31 15.71
C TRP A 596 3.80 2.91 16.62
N SER A 597 4.82 3.56 16.06
CA SER A 597 5.94 4.13 16.83
C SER A 597 5.55 5.47 17.45
N GLY A 598 4.70 6.24 16.76
CA GLY A 598 4.35 7.61 17.14
C GLY A 598 5.17 8.66 16.40
N TYR A 599 4.79 9.94 16.57
CA TYR A 599 5.54 11.06 16.00
C TYR A 599 6.90 11.26 16.70
N GLU A 600 6.94 11.00 18.00
CA GLU A 600 8.14 11.05 18.85
C GLU A 600 8.48 9.64 19.37
N ASN A 601 9.76 9.41 19.66
CA ASN A 601 10.19 8.21 20.38
C ASN A 601 9.82 8.30 21.88
N PRO A 602 10.02 7.22 22.68
CA PRO A 602 9.70 7.26 24.11
C PRO A 602 10.47 8.29 24.95
N LYS A 603 11.54 8.90 24.40
CA LYS A 603 12.29 9.98 25.04
C LYS A 603 11.79 11.38 24.66
N GLY A 604 10.75 11.47 23.83
CA GLY A 604 10.19 12.73 23.33
C GLY A 604 10.96 13.33 22.15
N GLU A 605 11.86 12.58 21.51
CA GLU A 605 12.59 13.06 20.33
C GLU A 605 11.80 12.73 19.06
N ALA A 606 11.62 13.71 18.17
CA ALA A 606 10.89 13.52 16.93
C ALA A 606 11.54 12.45 16.04
N LEU A 607 10.74 11.51 15.54
CA LEU A 607 11.19 10.55 14.52
C LEU A 607 11.18 11.24 13.16
N VAL A 608 12.35 11.52 12.60
CA VAL A 608 12.50 12.25 11.34
C VAL A 608 12.54 11.33 10.13
N SER A 609 12.07 11.82 8.98
CA SER A 609 12.05 11.05 7.73
C SER A 609 13.45 10.74 7.19
N ALA A 610 14.43 11.60 7.47
CA ALA A 610 15.83 11.39 7.10
C ALA A 610 16.42 10.08 7.68
N ASP A 611 15.96 9.68 8.86
CA ASP A 611 16.34 8.42 9.49
C ASP A 611 15.48 7.27 8.99
N ALA A 612 14.19 7.53 8.81
CA ALA A 612 13.20 6.54 8.40
C ALA A 612 13.48 5.95 7.02
N ILE A 613 13.94 6.77 6.06
CA ILE A 613 14.21 6.29 4.69
C ILE A 613 15.21 5.14 4.66
N LEU A 614 16.19 5.12 5.57
CA LEU A 614 17.20 4.08 5.66
C LEU A 614 16.61 2.71 6.05
N ARG A 615 15.46 2.70 6.75
CA ARG A 615 14.70 1.49 7.10
C ARG A 615 13.57 1.20 6.10
N LEU A 616 12.95 2.23 5.54
CA LEU A 616 11.85 2.09 4.59
C LEU A 616 12.30 1.49 3.25
N LEU A 617 13.51 1.83 2.78
CA LEU A 617 14.11 1.27 1.56
C LEU A 617 14.17 -0.27 1.61
N PRO A 618 14.88 -0.90 2.58
CA PRO A 618 14.90 -2.35 2.66
C PRO A 618 13.52 -2.94 2.96
N TRP A 619 12.68 -2.28 3.75
CA TRP A 619 11.31 -2.76 4.00
C TRP A 619 10.46 -2.85 2.73
N ARG A 620 10.54 -1.84 1.84
CA ARG A 620 9.89 -1.88 0.53
C ARG A 620 10.33 -3.10 -0.27
N GLU A 621 11.62 -3.40 -0.30
CA GLU A 621 12.13 -4.59 -0.99
C GLU A 621 11.65 -5.90 -0.35
N HIS A 622 11.50 -5.93 0.98
CA HIS A 622 10.87 -7.05 1.68
C HIS A 622 9.41 -7.24 1.21
N LEU A 623 8.61 -6.17 1.08
CA LEU A 623 7.25 -6.27 0.54
C LEU A 623 7.24 -6.85 -0.89
N VAL A 624 8.16 -6.42 -1.75
CA VAL A 624 8.30 -6.96 -3.11
C VAL A 624 8.60 -8.47 -3.11
N LEU A 625 9.49 -8.94 -2.24
CA LEU A 625 9.78 -10.38 -2.10
C LEU A 625 8.61 -11.20 -1.56
N ARG A 626 7.77 -10.57 -0.73
CA ARG A 626 6.52 -11.15 -0.27
C ARG A 626 5.42 -11.13 -1.35
N GLY A 627 5.70 -10.62 -2.55
CA GLY A 627 4.82 -10.64 -3.71
C GLY A 627 3.99 -9.37 -3.92
N VAL A 628 4.27 -8.29 -3.20
CA VAL A 628 3.56 -7.00 -3.33
C VAL A 628 4.16 -6.20 -4.47
N ARG A 629 3.33 -5.61 -5.34
CA ARG A 629 3.79 -4.64 -6.35
C ARG A 629 4.06 -3.26 -5.75
N ALA A 630 4.86 -3.18 -4.69
CA ALA A 630 5.17 -1.93 -4.00
C ALA A 630 5.97 -0.97 -4.91
N GLY A 631 5.56 0.29 -4.98
CA GLY A 631 6.24 1.33 -5.77
C GLY A 631 7.68 1.59 -5.31
N PRO A 632 8.60 2.00 -6.20
CA PRO A 632 9.96 2.36 -5.80
C PRO A 632 9.98 3.71 -5.07
N LEU A 633 10.83 3.82 -4.04
CA LEU A 633 11.06 5.07 -3.31
C LEU A 633 12.13 5.96 -3.95
N ASN A 634 13.06 5.33 -4.69
CA ASN A 634 14.17 5.98 -5.37
C ASN A 634 14.73 5.05 -6.45
N GLN A 635 15.74 5.51 -7.19
CA GLN A 635 16.52 4.69 -8.11
C GLN A 635 17.21 3.52 -7.37
N GLY A 636 17.34 2.38 -8.03
CA GLY A 636 17.96 1.18 -7.43
C GLY A 636 19.40 1.40 -6.94
N PHE A 637 20.12 2.38 -7.49
CA PHE A 637 21.43 2.81 -6.95
C PHE A 637 21.30 3.32 -5.51
N CYS A 638 20.31 4.14 -5.19
CA CYS A 638 20.12 4.69 -3.85
C CYS A 638 19.57 3.66 -2.87
N THR A 639 18.76 2.70 -3.35
CA THR A 639 18.39 1.53 -2.53
C THR A 639 19.63 0.72 -2.14
N ARG A 640 20.61 0.59 -3.05
CA ARG A 640 21.88 -0.10 -2.78
C ARG A 640 22.93 0.76 -2.07
N ASN A 641 22.87 2.07 -2.16
CA ASN A 641 23.87 2.96 -1.59
C ASN A 641 23.17 4.13 -0.89
N PRO A 642 22.39 3.86 0.18
CA PRO A 642 21.53 4.85 0.79
C PRO A 642 22.34 5.99 1.42
N LEU A 643 23.54 5.72 1.96
CA LEU A 643 24.39 6.77 2.53
C LEU A 643 24.99 7.71 1.48
N ASP A 644 25.07 7.29 0.22
CA ASP A 644 25.51 8.15 -0.89
C ASP A 644 24.39 9.10 -1.34
N CYS A 645 23.12 8.71 -1.14
CA CYS A 645 21.96 9.48 -1.56
C CYS A 645 21.27 10.24 -0.42
N PHE A 646 21.37 9.74 0.81
CA PHE A 646 20.72 10.23 2.02
C PHE A 646 21.79 10.38 3.09
N GLN A 647 22.51 11.49 3.05
CA GLN A 647 23.49 11.81 4.07
C GLN A 647 22.74 12.26 5.34
N PRO A 648 22.92 11.59 6.49
CA PRO A 648 22.36 12.08 7.73
C PRO A 648 22.89 13.49 8.00
N LEU A 649 22.04 14.37 8.51
CA LEU A 649 22.45 15.72 8.90
C LEU A 649 23.62 15.60 9.86
N ASN A 650 24.75 16.26 9.53
CA ASN A 650 25.90 16.28 10.42
C ASN A 650 25.49 17.07 11.67
N PRO A 651 25.45 16.46 12.87
CA PRO A 651 25.01 17.16 14.08
C PRO A 651 25.92 18.33 14.47
N ASN A 652 27.09 18.47 13.82
CA ASN A 652 28.03 19.58 14.01
C ASN A 652 27.99 20.65 12.91
N LYS A 653 26.97 20.66 12.03
CA LYS A 653 26.81 21.69 10.98
C LYS A 653 25.47 22.39 11.03
#